data_AF-A0A3N4LW67-F1
#
_entry.id   AF-A0A3N4LW67-F1
#
_cell.length_a   1.000
_cell.length_b   1.000
_cell.length_c   1.000
_cell.angle_alpha   90.00
_cell.angle_beta   90.00
_cell.angle_gamma   90.00
#
_symmetry.space_group_name_H-M   'P 1'
#
loop_
_entity.id
_entity.type
_entity.pdbx_description
1 polymer ?
#
loop_
_entity_poly.entity_id
_entity_poly.type
_entity_poly.pdbx_seq_one_letter_code
_entity_poly.pdbx_strand_id
1 'polypeptide(L)'
;MPTRISSKAVKHSRADSYDELPIKGRSRKVSQQEDEDEDSEEDRRDQTPNKRLRVDKMFHRVNEVRVKSESSSFQINQDSDEEVEKQEEVEKEEEEEEEKENGLPGLEMLETEDGLHLVKDDDDEESDDGLDGAPEHEEMGLEDIEQGNPKKQKHASGAIVRVKMRNFVTYTNVEFRPGPSLNMVIGPNGTGKSTLVCAICLGLGWSPIHLGRAKDIGAYVKHGCKEASIEIEVQGKPTDEVNPVIKRTITESNKSFFFINGKPATYKSVQQLMKSFSIQIDNLCQFLPQDRVAEFAALDPVNLLRETQRAAAKPEVLEWHEALQKIGKEQKALKAQHEADASTLANLESRQRALEPDVARLRERRDVLREIEMHKRAKPFARYRVSRAVAHTAKARHRELEREFENLRRAQEPTLKKANQKKAYRDKVAGAYREKKRQVELKEKQLMEYKRKYLDESETKIKDKRAELSTATKKERERKNDEVKLRNQIAKMKEDYQNQPEEVDVQGYNQRMRDKSQEIATLKEKAENIRAEVDPKVAKGRAKKAEIQNIIGELENLQSASGQRENLLSNLSKDTYRAYTWIKENADKFEKPVFGPPLIECRVKDQRYVEIVEGIVRSNALAITCQSQKDYQLLMNEFFGSKKAGIKGMGLAEVTIMNYSGTSIPTLERQRSPMSIQELRQRHRMDGWALDFLEGPEPVLNMLCHESRIHSTPVTLRSLSPQENNAFENIFQSWVTDRDHYTVRWRKEYGDDAKSVNARNILRAGIFNTQQVDQAAKQNLEDKMQALKFECSEIEEYVNGAKARYDAIQKQISELNREKVEINKEKDKKLDAQRRWVALGTRIELRSRIEQEEGKLAQKMNGNYKQEAEILGKQLSALCIERAKGALQFATMVNSYINLQNDLLKLQLWDIEANSDVTHLESKNAEVNDLLKRKEVEVAQAKGQMNRAKQEALDDGEVVKKLLEEDDLTSEDREYLRALNERALSLEDLDLEIDVIQGRLSLLHEGNPNAIRDYERRAKEIEVLQKTIQEKQVKMDHLETAIEEVKAKWEPALNEVVEKISAAFSESFEKIGCAGEVKVSKTEDFDKWEIQILVKFRESEKLQILTNQRQSGGERAVSTVFYLMALQSMAQAPFRVVDEINQGMDPRNERLVHHRMVNIACQEHTSQYFLITPKLLANLTYHPRMKVHTINSGDYVEEDYKIDVMKCIAKMKALRRA
;
A
#
# COMPACT_ATOMS: atom_id res chain seq x y z
N MET A 1 87.03 42.23 7.73
CA MET A 1 88.42 41.87 7.37
C MET A 1 89.37 42.25 8.51
N PRO A 2 90.37 41.42 8.87
CA PRO A 2 90.59 40.06 8.38
C PRO A 2 89.45 39.13 8.83
N THR A 3 89.06 39.18 10.10
CA THR A 3 87.65 38.96 10.50
C THR A 3 87.32 37.71 11.33
N ARG A 4 88.31 37.01 11.89
CA ARG A 4 88.25 36.12 13.09
C ARG A 4 87.06 35.14 13.24
N ILE A 5 87.26 33.81 13.21
CA ILE A 5 87.85 32.97 14.29
C ILE A 5 86.92 32.75 15.51
N SER A 6 86.54 31.48 15.73
CA SER A 6 86.38 30.78 17.04
C SER A 6 85.07 30.80 17.86
N SER A 7 84.57 29.58 18.13
CA SER A 7 84.19 28.99 19.45
C SER A 7 82.94 29.39 20.26
N LYS A 8 82.57 28.43 21.13
CA LYS A 8 81.77 28.53 22.38
C LYS A 8 80.26 28.80 22.15
N ALA A 9 79.30 28.29 22.94
CA ALA A 9 79.16 28.14 24.40
C ALA A 9 78.95 29.51 25.09
N VAL A 10 78.14 29.69 26.15
CA VAL A 10 77.34 28.77 27.00
C VAL A 10 76.30 29.59 27.79
N LYS A 11 75.25 28.97 28.41
CA LYS A 11 74.30 29.59 29.39
C LYS A 11 73.39 30.71 28.81
N HIS A 12 72.33 31.24 29.43
CA HIS A 12 71.43 30.98 30.59
C HIS A 12 70.17 31.90 30.37
N SER A 13 69.02 31.87 31.08
CA SER A 13 68.25 30.88 31.88
C SER A 13 67.01 31.56 32.48
N ARG A 14 65.97 30.80 32.90
CA ARG A 14 64.88 31.21 33.84
C ARG A 14 63.88 32.28 33.29
N ALA A 15 62.66 32.43 33.81
CA ALA A 15 61.91 31.75 34.88
C ALA A 15 60.39 32.07 34.79
N ASP A 16 59.55 31.25 35.46
CA ASP A 16 58.36 31.59 36.28
C ASP A 16 57.20 32.48 35.71
N SER A 17 55.94 32.47 36.20
CA SER A 17 55.15 31.50 36.99
C SER A 17 53.70 32.03 37.19
N TYR A 18 52.77 31.13 37.59
CA TYR A 18 51.53 31.40 38.35
C TYR A 18 50.33 32.15 37.72
N ASP A 19 49.17 31.80 38.28
CA ASP A 19 47.83 32.37 38.14
C ASP A 19 47.68 33.78 38.75
N GLU A 20 46.64 34.53 38.35
CA GLU A 20 45.42 34.73 39.19
C GLU A 20 44.38 35.69 38.54
N LEU A 21 43.16 35.69 39.08
CA LEU A 21 42.00 36.52 38.69
C LEU A 21 42.00 37.89 39.42
N PRO A 22 41.40 38.97 38.85
CA PRO A 22 40.12 39.48 39.41
C PRO A 22 39.17 40.17 38.37
N ILE A 23 37.85 39.88 38.25
CA ILE A 23 36.68 40.24 39.11
C ILE A 23 35.96 41.60 38.80
N LYS A 24 34.72 41.50 38.28
CA LYS A 24 33.51 42.41 38.38
C LYS A 24 33.49 43.85 37.81
N GLY A 25 32.35 44.20 37.16
CA GLY A 25 31.84 45.58 37.02
C GLY A 25 30.43 45.70 36.41
N ARG A 26 29.49 46.43 37.05
CA ARG A 26 28.13 46.81 36.51
C ARG A 26 28.24 48.23 35.85
N SER A 27 27.29 48.83 35.10
CA SER A 27 25.81 48.84 35.26
C SER A 27 25.05 49.63 34.14
N ARG A 28 23.88 49.10 33.71
CA ARG A 28 22.58 49.78 33.37
C ARG A 28 22.44 50.96 32.36
N LYS A 29 21.46 50.75 31.44
CA LYS A 29 20.40 51.69 30.92
C LYS A 29 20.83 52.77 29.87
N VAL A 30 19.99 53.21 28.90
CA VAL A 30 18.56 52.93 28.56
C VAL A 30 18.22 53.18 27.05
N SER A 31 17.06 52.67 26.60
CA SER A 31 16.22 53.02 25.42
C SER A 31 16.69 52.81 23.95
N GLN A 32 16.02 51.84 23.33
CA GLN A 32 15.22 51.91 22.08
C GLN A 32 15.86 51.81 20.67
N GLN A 33 15.21 50.93 19.90
CA GLN A 33 15.08 50.80 18.43
C GLN A 33 16.18 50.07 17.63
N GLU A 34 15.65 49.31 16.66
CA GLU A 34 16.28 48.70 15.47
C GLU A 34 17.28 47.54 15.67
N ASP A 35 16.70 46.34 15.52
CA ASP A 35 17.20 45.13 14.84
C ASP A 35 18.54 44.48 15.27
N GLU A 36 18.43 43.38 16.03
CA GLU A 36 19.53 42.45 16.39
C GLU A 36 19.63 41.24 15.42
N ASP A 37 20.81 41.12 14.81
CA ASP A 37 21.67 39.92 14.69
C ASP A 37 21.43 38.79 13.66
N GLU A 38 22.56 38.16 13.29
CA GLU A 38 22.78 37.22 12.17
C GLU A 38 23.21 35.80 12.62
N ASP A 39 22.97 34.82 11.74
CA ASP A 39 23.69 33.54 11.51
C ASP A 39 24.28 32.69 12.67
N SER A 40 23.57 31.61 13.01
CA SER A 40 24.11 30.24 13.29
C SER A 40 22.95 29.26 13.58
N GLU A 41 22.96 27.95 13.26
CA GLU A 41 23.85 27.12 12.44
C GLU A 41 23.09 25.85 11.93
N GLU A 42 23.70 25.12 10.98
CA GLU A 42 23.49 23.70 10.58
C GLU A 42 22.08 23.05 10.37
N ASP A 43 21.69 22.95 9.09
CA ASP A 43 21.56 21.70 8.29
C ASP A 43 20.60 20.50 8.64
N ARG A 44 19.76 20.18 7.62
CA ARG A 44 19.49 18.83 7.03
C ARG A 44 18.70 17.74 7.78
N ARG A 45 17.40 17.59 7.44
CA ARG A 45 16.92 16.86 6.23
C ARG A 45 15.39 16.75 6.09
N ASP A 46 14.90 17.34 5.00
CA ASP A 46 14.13 16.71 3.91
C ASP A 46 12.96 15.75 4.21
N GLN A 47 11.76 16.17 3.79
CA GLN A 47 10.75 15.27 3.21
C GLN A 47 10.19 15.86 1.90
N THR A 48 10.12 15.02 0.87
CA THR A 48 9.71 15.40 -0.50
C THR A 48 8.20 15.30 -0.72
N PRO A 49 7.56 16.27 -1.41
CA PRO A 49 6.18 16.12 -1.90
C PRO A 49 6.14 15.80 -3.40
N ASN A 50 6.41 14.54 -3.79
CA ASN A 50 6.31 14.13 -5.19
C ASN A 50 4.93 13.52 -5.52
N LYS A 51 3.99 14.35 -5.97
CA LYS A 51 2.70 13.91 -6.55
C LYS A 51 2.57 14.38 -7.98
N ARG A 52 2.68 13.44 -8.94
CA ARG A 52 2.18 13.61 -10.31
C ARG A 52 1.22 12.47 -10.64
N LEU A 53 -0.07 12.81 -10.73
CA LEU A 53 -1.05 11.94 -11.38
C LEU A 53 -0.82 11.96 -12.90
N ARG A 54 -1.19 10.85 -13.55
CA ARG A 54 -1.46 10.84 -15.00
C ARG A 54 -2.63 11.78 -15.33
N VAL A 55 -2.70 12.24 -16.57
CA VAL A 55 -3.87 12.94 -17.13
C VAL A 55 -4.31 12.17 -18.38
N ASP A 56 -5.57 11.76 -18.41
CA ASP A 56 -6.14 10.93 -19.47
C ASP A 56 -6.43 11.70 -20.76
N LYS A 57 -6.53 10.94 -21.88
CA LYS A 57 -6.91 11.47 -23.19
C LYS A 57 -8.42 11.37 -23.42
N MET A 58 -9.04 12.54 -23.64
CA MET A 58 -10.34 12.76 -24.26
C MET A 58 -10.12 14.01 -25.15
N PHE A 59 -10.58 14.14 -26.41
CA PHE A 59 -11.78 13.62 -27.06
C PHE A 59 -11.52 13.24 -28.55
N HIS A 60 -12.59 12.88 -29.28
CA HIS A 60 -12.55 12.42 -30.68
C HIS A 60 -13.01 13.48 -31.71
N ARG A 61 -12.31 13.53 -32.86
CA ARG A 61 -12.83 13.56 -34.25
C ARG A 61 -13.80 14.67 -34.74
N VAL A 62 -13.35 15.43 -35.75
CA VAL A 62 -14.14 15.89 -36.93
C VAL A 62 -13.23 15.78 -38.19
N ASN A 63 -13.83 15.60 -39.37
CA ASN A 63 -13.22 15.39 -40.70
C ASN A 63 -12.47 16.66 -41.25
N GLU A 64 -11.88 16.77 -42.45
CA GLU A 64 -11.88 16.04 -43.76
C GLU A 64 -10.64 16.57 -44.58
N VAL A 65 -9.98 15.92 -45.57
CA VAL A 65 -10.38 15.60 -46.98
C VAL A 65 -9.23 14.82 -47.71
N ARG A 66 -9.57 13.69 -48.37
CA ARG A 66 -9.01 13.02 -49.61
C ARG A 66 -7.49 12.95 -49.97
N VAL A 67 -7.07 11.71 -50.34
CA VAL A 67 -6.44 11.26 -51.65
C VAL A 67 -4.94 11.53 -51.87
N LYS A 68 -4.09 10.65 -52.47
CA LYS A 68 -4.16 9.31 -53.14
C LYS A 68 -2.84 8.54 -52.79
N SER A 69 -2.47 7.32 -53.23
CA SER A 69 -2.95 6.38 -54.26
C SER A 69 -2.35 4.97 -54.06
N GLU A 70 -3.15 3.93 -54.37
CA GLU A 70 -2.78 2.70 -55.11
C GLU A 70 -1.65 1.74 -54.59
N SER A 71 -1.72 0.40 -54.74
CA SER A 71 -2.85 -0.50 -55.06
C SER A 71 -2.47 -1.99 -54.91
N SER A 72 -3.49 -2.87 -54.74
CA SER A 72 -3.71 -4.18 -55.43
C SER A 72 -2.60 -5.25 -55.55
N SER A 73 -2.86 -6.57 -55.50
CA SER A 73 -4.07 -7.37 -55.17
C SER A 73 -3.81 -8.87 -55.43
N PHE A 74 -4.58 -9.76 -54.77
CA PHE A 74 -5.06 -11.07 -55.30
C PHE A 74 -4.02 -12.20 -55.54
N GLN A 75 -4.34 -13.50 -55.46
CA GLN A 75 -5.48 -14.29 -54.90
C GLN A 75 -5.07 -15.80 -54.93
N ILE A 76 -6.00 -16.71 -54.55
CA ILE A 76 -6.12 -18.14 -54.96
C ILE A 76 -5.66 -19.20 -53.92
N ASN A 77 -6.65 -19.59 -53.09
CA ASN A 77 -7.18 -20.95 -52.89
C ASN A 77 -6.48 -22.08 -52.09
N GLN A 78 -7.34 -22.72 -51.27
CA GLN A 78 -7.51 -24.18 -51.05
C GLN A 78 -6.41 -24.96 -50.28
N ASP A 79 -6.71 -26.03 -49.54
CA ASP A 79 -7.98 -26.61 -49.02
C ASP A 79 -7.65 -27.59 -47.88
N SER A 80 -8.66 -28.04 -47.11
CA SER A 80 -8.73 -29.36 -46.42
C SER A 80 -7.71 -29.70 -45.30
N ASP A 81 -7.99 -30.56 -44.31
CA ASP A 81 -9.26 -31.04 -43.70
C ASP A 81 -8.92 -31.71 -42.34
N GLU A 82 -9.96 -32.07 -41.56
CA GLU A 82 -10.12 -33.26 -40.70
C GLU A 82 -8.99 -33.71 -39.71
N GLU A 83 -9.24 -33.75 -38.38
CA GLU A 83 -9.65 -34.93 -37.56
C GLU A 83 -8.50 -35.90 -37.15
N VAL A 84 -8.49 -36.64 -36.02
CA VAL A 84 -9.22 -36.59 -34.73
C VAL A 84 -8.58 -37.59 -33.72
N GLU A 85 -9.07 -37.63 -32.48
CA GLU A 85 -9.04 -38.75 -31.51
C GLU A 85 -7.74 -39.18 -30.77
N LYS A 86 -7.94 -39.57 -29.49
CA LYS A 86 -7.32 -40.72 -28.76
C LYS A 86 -5.78 -40.70 -28.52
N GLN A 87 -5.17 -41.52 -27.65
CA GLN A 87 -5.58 -42.45 -26.55
C GLN A 87 -4.44 -42.38 -25.49
N GLU A 88 -4.67 -42.38 -24.17
CA GLU A 88 -4.83 -43.55 -23.27
C GLU A 88 -3.50 -44.26 -22.91
N GLU A 89 -3.53 -45.15 -21.91
CA GLU A 89 -2.42 -46.02 -21.42
C GLU A 89 -1.29 -45.31 -20.59
N VAL A 90 -1.02 -45.68 -19.31
CA VAL A 90 -0.43 -46.93 -18.71
C VAL A 90 1.12 -46.78 -18.60
N GLU A 91 1.82 -47.11 -17.52
CA GLU A 91 1.53 -47.88 -16.28
C GLU A 91 2.57 -47.58 -15.16
N LYS A 92 2.36 -48.09 -13.93
CA LYS A 92 3.38 -48.60 -12.97
C LYS A 92 4.45 -47.64 -12.37
N GLU A 93 5.15 -47.96 -11.28
CA GLU A 93 5.09 -49.06 -10.28
C GLU A 93 5.60 -48.54 -8.92
N GLU A 94 5.31 -49.26 -7.82
CA GLU A 94 6.11 -49.53 -6.58
C GLU A 94 7.01 -48.42 -5.94
N GLU A 95 7.33 -48.41 -4.63
CA GLU A 95 7.24 -49.44 -3.58
C GLU A 95 7.05 -48.79 -2.18
N GLU A 96 7.12 -49.67 -1.19
CA GLU A 96 7.00 -49.61 0.27
C GLU A 96 8.07 -48.68 0.94
N GLU A 97 8.15 -48.39 2.25
CA GLU A 97 7.92 -49.12 3.52
C GLU A 97 7.31 -48.16 4.60
N GLU A 98 6.40 -48.58 5.50
CA GLU A 98 6.64 -49.10 6.88
C GLU A 98 7.32 -48.12 7.88
N GLU A 99 7.00 -48.04 9.19
CA GLU A 99 5.96 -48.65 10.05
C GLU A 99 5.84 -47.96 11.44
N LYS A 100 4.77 -48.28 12.21
CA LYS A 100 4.68 -48.43 13.70
C LYS A 100 5.09 -47.25 14.65
N GLU A 101 4.66 -47.15 15.94
CA GLU A 101 3.54 -47.71 16.74
C GLU A 101 3.29 -46.86 18.01
N ASN A 102 2.19 -47.17 18.74
CA ASN A 102 1.93 -47.18 20.20
C ASN A 102 2.73 -46.27 21.19
N GLY A 103 2.15 -45.75 22.29
CA GLY A 103 0.81 -45.97 22.85
C GLY A 103 0.58 -45.33 24.24
N LEU A 104 -0.39 -45.86 25.00
CA LEU A 104 -0.82 -45.51 26.37
C LEU A 104 0.23 -45.86 27.47
N PRO A 105 0.05 -45.58 28.79
CA PRO A 105 -1.06 -44.94 29.54
C PRO A 105 -0.59 -43.67 30.32
N GLY A 106 -1.31 -43.00 31.23
CA GLY A 106 -2.58 -43.24 31.94
C GLY A 106 -2.36 -43.60 33.42
N LEU A 107 -2.91 -42.81 34.36
CA LEU A 107 -3.05 -43.16 35.79
C LEU A 107 -4.04 -42.23 36.51
N GLU A 108 -4.80 -42.78 37.45
CA GLU A 108 -5.88 -42.14 38.21
C GLU A 108 -5.42 -41.70 39.62
N MET A 109 -6.32 -41.11 40.42
CA MET A 109 -6.74 -41.62 41.76
C MET A 109 -7.39 -40.52 42.64
N LEU A 110 -8.64 -40.78 43.10
CA LEU A 110 -9.21 -40.50 44.44
C LEU A 110 -9.28 -39.02 44.94
N GLU A 111 -10.21 -38.55 45.79
CA GLU A 111 -11.36 -39.08 46.57
C GLU A 111 -12.25 -37.85 46.98
N THR A 112 -13.44 -37.85 47.60
CA THR A 112 -14.31 -38.84 48.33
C THR A 112 -15.75 -38.26 48.38
N GLU A 113 -16.80 -39.11 48.46
CA GLU A 113 -18.04 -38.97 49.29
C GLU A 113 -18.97 -37.70 49.22
N ASP A 114 -20.32 -37.76 49.37
CA ASP A 114 -21.28 -38.88 49.48
C ASP A 114 -22.76 -38.46 49.14
N GLY A 115 -23.64 -39.45 48.87
CA GLY A 115 -25.11 -39.36 48.91
C GLY A 115 -25.86 -38.93 47.62
N LEU A 116 -27.05 -39.46 47.27
CA LEU A 116 -27.89 -40.47 47.94
C LEU A 116 -28.99 -41.07 47.00
N HIS A 117 -29.16 -42.41 46.96
CA HIS A 117 -30.28 -43.22 46.36
C HIS A 117 -30.59 -43.08 44.83
N LEU A 118 -30.68 -44.16 44.01
CA LEU A 118 -31.61 -45.33 43.97
C LEU A 118 -33.07 -44.92 43.66
N VAL A 119 -33.81 -45.51 42.71
CA VAL A 119 -34.03 -46.93 42.29
C VAL A 119 -34.28 -46.97 40.75
N LYS A 120 -33.62 -47.82 39.93
CA LYS A 120 -34.11 -49.08 39.29
C LYS A 120 -35.54 -49.04 38.69
N ASP A 121 -35.89 -49.69 37.57
CA ASP A 121 -35.20 -50.49 36.52
C ASP A 121 -36.17 -50.58 35.31
N ASP A 122 -35.84 -51.43 34.32
CA ASP A 122 -36.68 -52.08 33.29
C ASP A 122 -36.87 -51.34 31.94
N ASP A 123 -36.50 -52.05 30.88
CA ASP A 123 -36.68 -51.76 29.46
C ASP A 123 -38.08 -52.18 28.96
N ASP A 124 -38.44 -51.83 27.72
CA ASP A 124 -39.12 -52.76 26.80
C ASP A 124 -39.04 -52.25 25.34
N GLU A 125 -39.11 -53.17 24.37
CA GLU A 125 -38.75 -52.95 22.96
C GLU A 125 -39.96 -52.85 21.99
N GLU A 126 -39.65 -52.64 20.70
CA GLU A 126 -40.43 -52.97 19.47
C GLU A 126 -41.94 -52.64 19.36
N SER A 127 -42.29 -51.82 18.36
CA SER A 127 -42.95 -52.37 17.15
C SER A 127 -42.88 -51.41 15.94
N ASP A 128 -42.88 -51.98 14.73
CA ASP A 128 -42.84 -51.29 13.42
C ASP A 128 -44.23 -50.81 12.94
N ASP A 129 -44.30 -50.35 11.68
CA ASP A 129 -45.43 -49.97 10.80
C ASP A 129 -45.94 -48.52 10.79
N GLY A 130 -46.24 -48.03 9.57
CA GLY A 130 -47.19 -46.93 9.33
C GLY A 130 -46.66 -45.70 8.56
N LEU A 131 -46.72 -45.75 7.22
CA LEU A 131 -46.73 -44.54 6.38
C LEU A 131 -48.14 -43.93 6.29
N ASP A 132 -48.17 -42.65 5.86
CA ASP A 132 -49.33 -41.77 5.61
C ASP A 132 -50.06 -41.16 6.83
N GLY A 133 -50.04 -39.82 6.87
CA GLY A 133 -50.74 -38.99 7.84
C GLY A 133 -50.28 -37.52 7.77
N ALA A 134 -51.07 -36.65 7.13
CA ALA A 134 -50.79 -35.22 7.17
C ALA A 134 -51.23 -34.64 8.54
N PRO A 135 -50.39 -33.84 9.24
CA PRO A 135 -50.79 -33.26 10.51
C PRO A 135 -51.97 -32.29 10.33
N GLU A 136 -53.13 -32.63 10.89
CA GLU A 136 -54.30 -31.77 10.89
C GLU A 136 -54.08 -30.53 11.79
N HIS A 137 -54.81 -29.45 11.49
CA HIS A 137 -54.77 -28.26 12.33
C HIS A 137 -55.64 -28.44 13.58
N GLU A 138 -55.02 -28.77 14.72
CA GLU A 138 -55.69 -28.66 16.02
C GLU A 138 -56.06 -27.20 16.33
N GLU A 139 -57.35 -26.87 16.27
CA GLU A 139 -57.89 -25.60 16.77
C GLU A 139 -57.93 -25.61 18.31
N MET A 140 -56.80 -25.30 18.97
CA MET A 140 -56.85 -24.95 20.39
C MET A 140 -57.71 -23.68 20.62
N GLY A 141 -58.64 -23.78 21.57
CA GLY A 141 -59.75 -22.86 21.74
C GLY A 141 -59.38 -21.40 22.09
N LEU A 142 -60.24 -20.47 21.67
CA LEU A 142 -60.10 -19.03 21.91
C LEU A 142 -60.83 -18.56 23.18
N GLU A 143 -60.68 -19.30 24.28
CA GLU A 143 -61.37 -19.03 25.56
C GLU A 143 -60.40 -18.80 26.73
N ASP A 144 -59.44 -17.87 26.57
CA ASP A 144 -58.74 -17.24 27.71
C ASP A 144 -58.04 -15.90 27.34
N ILE A 145 -58.76 -15.00 26.65
CA ILE A 145 -58.25 -13.64 26.31
C ILE A 145 -59.22 -12.52 26.75
N GLU A 146 -59.79 -12.67 27.95
CA GLU A 146 -60.23 -11.51 28.74
C GLU A 146 -59.41 -11.42 30.04
N GLN A 147 -59.11 -10.20 30.48
CA GLN A 147 -58.41 -9.89 31.74
C GLN A 147 -56.92 -10.30 31.87
N GLY A 148 -56.21 -10.55 30.77
CA GLY A 148 -54.75 -10.75 30.75
C GLY A 148 -53.93 -9.51 30.34
N ASN A 149 -53.67 -8.56 31.24
CA ASN A 149 -52.79 -7.41 30.94
C ASN A 149 -51.31 -7.87 30.94
N PRO A 150 -50.59 -7.90 29.79
CA PRO A 150 -49.27 -8.52 29.72
C PRO A 150 -48.27 -7.80 30.62
N LYS A 151 -47.66 -8.54 31.56
CA LYS A 151 -46.70 -8.02 32.56
C LYS A 151 -45.68 -7.12 31.86
N LYS A 152 -45.65 -5.82 32.21
CA LYS A 152 -44.73 -4.83 31.63
C LYS A 152 -43.28 -5.25 31.88
N GLN A 153 -42.68 -5.89 30.87
CA GLN A 153 -41.25 -6.22 30.86
C GLN A 153 -40.44 -4.93 30.99
N LYS A 154 -39.54 -4.88 31.98
CA LYS A 154 -38.69 -3.71 32.24
C LYS A 154 -37.50 -3.70 31.27
N HIS A 155 -37.13 -2.52 30.78
CA HIS A 155 -35.86 -2.33 30.07
C HIS A 155 -34.68 -2.51 31.02
N ALA A 156 -33.60 -3.12 30.53
CA ALA A 156 -32.32 -3.17 31.24
C ALA A 156 -31.62 -1.80 31.22
N SER A 157 -30.77 -1.53 32.21
CA SER A 157 -29.91 -0.34 32.25
C SER A 157 -29.10 -0.21 30.95
N GLY A 158 -29.10 0.97 30.33
CA GLY A 158 -28.43 1.21 29.04
C GLY A 158 -29.23 0.85 27.78
N ALA A 159 -30.40 0.19 27.90
CA ALA A 159 -31.25 -0.11 26.75
C ALA A 159 -32.01 1.15 26.26
N ILE A 160 -32.37 1.17 24.98
CA ILE A 160 -33.04 2.31 24.34
C ILE A 160 -34.56 2.23 24.58
N VAL A 161 -35.11 3.25 25.26
CA VAL A 161 -36.54 3.34 25.62
C VAL A 161 -37.33 4.08 24.54
N ARG A 162 -36.74 5.12 23.94
CA ARG A 162 -37.37 5.96 22.91
C ARG A 162 -36.32 6.55 21.96
N VAL A 163 -36.63 6.59 20.66
CA VAL A 163 -35.87 7.33 19.64
C VAL A 163 -36.83 8.24 18.89
N LYS A 164 -36.60 9.55 18.95
CA LYS A 164 -37.40 10.56 18.26
C LYS A 164 -36.53 11.32 17.26
N MET A 165 -37.08 11.54 16.06
CA MET A 165 -36.39 12.20 14.96
C MET A 165 -37.27 13.29 14.36
N ARG A 166 -36.67 14.44 14.04
CA ARG A 166 -37.32 15.55 13.32
C ARG A 166 -36.42 16.05 12.19
N ASN A 167 -36.99 16.20 11.00
CA ASN A 167 -36.32 16.61 9.75
C ASN A 167 -35.04 15.80 9.43
N PHE A 168 -35.03 14.50 9.74
CA PHE A 168 -33.84 13.65 9.64
C PHE A 168 -33.98 12.63 8.51
N VAL A 169 -33.11 12.76 7.50
CA VAL A 169 -33.12 12.00 6.24
C VAL A 169 -34.52 11.93 5.59
N THR A 170 -35.25 10.83 5.78
CA THR A 170 -36.61 10.60 5.24
C THR A 170 -37.70 11.21 6.13
N TYR A 171 -37.51 11.24 7.45
CA TYR A 171 -38.57 11.55 8.41
C TYR A 171 -38.74 13.05 8.65
N THR A 172 -39.97 13.55 8.53
CA THR A 172 -40.34 14.91 8.98
C THR A 172 -40.45 14.96 10.51
N ASN A 173 -41.18 14.01 11.10
CA ASN A 173 -41.33 13.81 12.54
C ASN A 173 -41.68 12.34 12.79
N VAL A 174 -41.01 11.64 13.71
CA VAL A 174 -41.32 10.25 14.07
C VAL A 174 -40.80 9.93 15.48
N GLU A 175 -41.49 9.03 16.20
CA GLU A 175 -41.10 8.56 17.53
C GLU A 175 -41.23 7.03 17.64
N PHE A 176 -40.10 6.33 17.69
CA PHE A 176 -40.01 4.90 17.95
C PHE A 176 -39.94 4.65 19.46
N ARG A 177 -40.63 3.61 19.93
CA ARG A 177 -40.60 3.15 21.34
C ARG A 177 -40.26 1.65 21.39
N PRO A 178 -38.98 1.27 21.41
CA PRO A 178 -38.54 -0.12 21.40
C PRO A 178 -39.04 -0.93 22.61
N GLY A 179 -39.25 -2.24 22.43
CA GLY A 179 -39.42 -3.21 23.50
C GLY A 179 -38.07 -3.61 24.13
N PRO A 180 -38.07 -4.28 25.29
CA PRO A 180 -36.85 -4.56 26.04
C PRO A 180 -36.00 -5.74 25.49
N SER A 181 -36.62 -6.71 24.81
CA SER A 181 -35.93 -7.82 24.13
C SER A 181 -35.78 -7.54 22.61
N LEU A 182 -36.17 -8.45 21.72
CA LEU A 182 -36.01 -8.31 20.27
C LEU A 182 -36.98 -7.28 19.64
N ASN A 183 -36.43 -6.35 18.87
CA ASN A 183 -37.15 -5.39 18.03
C ASN A 183 -36.89 -5.69 16.56
N MET A 184 -37.90 -6.22 15.87
CA MET A 184 -37.84 -6.45 14.43
C MET A 184 -38.34 -5.20 13.69
N VAL A 185 -37.58 -4.67 12.74
CA VAL A 185 -37.92 -3.46 11.97
C VAL A 185 -38.05 -3.82 10.50
N ILE A 186 -39.26 -3.66 9.96
CA ILE A 186 -39.65 -4.17 8.64
C ILE A 186 -40.24 -3.07 7.76
N GLY A 187 -40.07 -3.23 6.44
CA GLY A 187 -40.66 -2.35 5.44
C GLY A 187 -39.96 -2.47 4.06
N PRO A 188 -40.59 -2.00 2.98
CA PRO A 188 -39.99 -1.98 1.65
C PRO A 188 -38.63 -1.25 1.58
N ASN A 189 -37.92 -1.40 0.46
CA ASN A 189 -36.66 -0.67 0.26
C ASN A 189 -36.92 0.81 -0.02
N GLY A 190 -36.02 1.67 0.45
CA GLY A 190 -36.15 3.13 0.38
C GLY A 190 -37.01 3.79 1.47
N THR A 191 -37.83 3.06 2.23
CA THR A 191 -38.78 3.65 3.21
C THR A 191 -38.16 4.28 4.47
N GLY A 192 -36.84 4.17 4.63
CA GLY A 192 -36.12 4.74 5.77
C GLY A 192 -35.91 3.80 6.96
N LYS A 193 -35.87 2.48 6.73
CA LYS A 193 -35.49 1.46 7.73
C LYS A 193 -34.17 1.81 8.46
N SER A 194 -33.05 1.76 7.74
CA SER A 194 -31.71 2.05 8.24
C SER A 194 -31.50 3.51 8.68
N THR A 195 -32.45 4.43 8.38
CA THR A 195 -32.43 5.78 8.97
C THR A 195 -32.54 5.72 10.51
N LEU A 196 -33.22 4.70 11.08
CA LEU A 196 -33.23 4.46 12.53
C LEU A 196 -31.83 4.08 13.05
N VAL A 197 -31.09 3.24 12.32
CA VAL A 197 -29.70 2.84 12.62
C VAL A 197 -28.77 4.06 12.57
N CYS A 198 -28.89 4.89 11.52
CA CYS A 198 -28.18 6.17 11.42
C CYS A 198 -28.49 7.11 12.59
N ALA A 199 -29.75 7.18 13.02
CA ALA A 199 -30.17 8.02 14.13
C ALA A 199 -29.60 7.55 15.48
N ILE A 200 -29.56 6.24 15.73
CA ILE A 200 -28.96 5.67 16.95
C ILE A 200 -27.46 6.00 17.02
N CYS A 201 -26.71 5.71 15.96
CA CYS A 201 -25.26 6.00 15.89
C CYS A 201 -24.95 7.50 16.05
N LEU A 202 -25.62 8.36 15.27
CA LEU A 202 -25.35 9.80 15.33
C LEU A 202 -25.89 10.44 16.62
N GLY A 203 -27.05 10.03 17.12
CA GLY A 203 -27.68 10.58 18.31
C GLY A 203 -26.90 10.27 19.59
N LEU A 204 -26.42 9.03 19.74
CA LEU A 204 -25.57 8.61 20.88
C LEU A 204 -24.13 9.12 20.78
N GLY A 205 -23.75 9.72 19.64
CA GLY A 205 -22.55 10.56 19.53
C GLY A 205 -21.34 9.93 18.85
N TRP A 206 -21.54 8.98 17.93
CA TRP A 206 -20.48 8.46 17.06
C TRP A 206 -20.41 9.21 15.72
N SER A 207 -19.40 8.85 14.91
CA SER A 207 -19.07 9.43 13.61
C SER A 207 -19.87 8.80 12.46
N PRO A 208 -20.23 9.56 11.39
CA PRO A 208 -20.81 9.01 10.17
C PRO A 208 -19.95 7.91 9.49
N ILE A 209 -18.65 7.84 9.78
CA ILE A 209 -17.73 6.80 9.29
C ILE A 209 -18.18 5.37 9.69
N HIS A 210 -18.86 5.23 10.82
CA HIS A 210 -19.40 3.92 11.26
C HIS A 210 -20.66 3.49 10.49
N LEU A 211 -21.19 4.31 9.56
CA LEU A 211 -22.47 4.06 8.88
C LEU A 211 -22.37 3.75 7.38
N GLY A 212 -21.17 3.75 6.78
CA GLY A 212 -20.91 3.47 5.35
C GLY A 212 -21.40 4.53 4.35
N ARG A 213 -22.59 5.09 4.59
CA ARG A 213 -23.45 5.80 3.65
C ARG A 213 -22.98 7.21 3.23
N ALA A 214 -22.57 8.05 4.18
CA ALA A 214 -22.20 9.45 3.91
C ALA A 214 -21.20 9.97 4.96
N LYS A 215 -20.16 10.66 4.50
CA LYS A 215 -19.05 11.17 5.34
C LYS A 215 -19.41 12.44 6.11
N ASP A 216 -20.15 13.35 5.46
CA ASP A 216 -20.62 14.62 6.04
C ASP A 216 -21.88 14.45 6.89
N ILE A 217 -21.94 15.12 8.04
CA ILE A 217 -23.09 14.97 8.96
C ILE A 217 -24.31 15.79 8.50
N GLY A 218 -24.11 16.91 7.80
CA GLY A 218 -25.17 17.72 7.22
C GLY A 218 -25.99 16.97 6.15
N ALA A 219 -25.40 15.94 5.52
CA ALA A 219 -26.08 15.07 4.56
C ALA A 219 -27.22 14.22 5.18
N TYR A 220 -27.31 14.17 6.51
CA TYR A 220 -28.40 13.49 7.22
C TYR A 220 -29.57 14.43 7.57
N VAL A 221 -29.48 15.72 7.23
CA VAL A 221 -30.61 16.66 7.29
C VAL A 221 -31.54 16.44 6.11
N LYS A 222 -32.86 16.38 6.35
CA LYS A 222 -33.88 16.20 5.29
C LYS A 222 -33.82 17.37 4.30
N HIS A 223 -33.77 17.06 3.00
CA HIS A 223 -33.68 18.06 1.94
C HIS A 223 -34.77 19.14 2.07
N GLY A 224 -34.37 20.42 1.99
CA GLY A 224 -35.25 21.57 2.20
C GLY A 224 -35.39 22.04 3.66
N CYS A 225 -34.82 21.33 4.63
CA CYS A 225 -34.74 21.75 6.03
C CYS A 225 -33.35 22.27 6.39
N LYS A 226 -33.28 23.33 7.21
CA LYS A 226 -32.00 23.94 7.65
C LYS A 226 -31.30 23.16 8.77
N GLU A 227 -32.10 22.43 9.56
CA GLU A 227 -31.64 21.62 10.69
C GLU A 227 -32.49 20.36 10.87
N ALA A 228 -31.86 19.34 11.46
CA ALA A 228 -32.46 18.11 11.94
C ALA A 228 -32.19 17.95 13.44
N SER A 229 -33.03 17.19 14.14
CA SER A 229 -32.77 16.80 15.53
C SER A 229 -33.12 15.36 15.82
N ILE A 230 -32.28 14.73 16.66
CA ILE A 230 -32.42 13.37 17.16
C ILE A 230 -32.49 13.47 18.68
N GLU A 231 -33.44 12.78 19.30
CA GLU A 231 -33.54 12.60 20.76
C GLU A 231 -33.58 11.10 21.06
N ILE A 232 -32.69 10.62 21.93
CA ILE A 232 -32.62 9.22 22.36
C ILE A 232 -32.72 9.18 23.87
N GLU A 233 -33.66 8.39 24.37
CA GLU A 233 -33.87 8.12 25.79
C GLU A 233 -33.32 6.74 26.12
N VAL A 234 -32.34 6.71 27.01
CA VAL A 234 -31.67 5.49 27.48
C VAL A 234 -32.16 5.18 28.88
N GLN A 235 -32.39 3.91 29.18
CA GLN A 235 -32.81 3.46 30.50
C GLN A 235 -31.71 3.72 31.53
N GLY A 236 -32.01 4.52 32.55
CA GLY A 236 -31.10 4.81 33.66
C GLY A 236 -30.79 3.58 34.51
N LYS A 237 -29.73 3.69 35.32
CA LYS A 237 -29.39 2.69 36.33
C LYS A 237 -30.46 2.66 37.44
N PRO A 238 -30.54 1.59 38.26
CA PRO A 238 -31.48 1.54 39.39
C PRO A 238 -31.29 2.67 40.43
N THR A 239 -30.18 3.40 40.37
CA THR A 239 -29.84 4.58 41.18
C THR A 239 -30.35 5.91 40.61
N ASP A 240 -30.80 5.93 39.36
CA ASP A 240 -31.04 7.18 38.63
C ASP A 240 -32.54 7.53 38.67
N GLU A 241 -32.90 8.69 39.23
CA GLU A 241 -34.31 9.12 39.33
C GLU A 241 -34.99 9.35 37.98
N VAL A 242 -34.21 9.65 36.91
CA VAL A 242 -34.71 10.01 35.59
C VAL A 242 -33.82 9.43 34.49
N ASN A 243 -34.44 8.78 33.49
CA ASN A 243 -33.77 8.27 32.30
C ASN A 243 -32.97 9.36 31.56
N PRO A 244 -31.68 9.17 31.25
CA PRO A 244 -30.92 10.13 30.45
C PRO A 244 -31.44 10.25 29.01
N VAL A 245 -31.77 11.49 28.63
CA VAL A 245 -32.17 11.87 27.27
C VAL A 245 -31.01 12.62 26.60
N ILE A 246 -30.41 12.00 25.59
CA ILE A 246 -29.38 12.59 24.74
C ILE A 246 -30.06 13.21 23.52
N LYS A 247 -29.83 14.50 23.27
CA LYS A 247 -30.32 15.20 22.09
C LYS A 247 -29.16 15.71 21.24
N ARG A 248 -29.19 15.43 19.93
CA ARG A 248 -28.26 15.99 18.94
C ARG A 248 -29.02 16.81 17.91
N THR A 249 -28.66 18.07 17.74
CA THR A 249 -29.11 18.94 16.64
C THR A 249 -28.02 19.00 15.59
N ILE A 250 -28.38 18.92 14.31
CA ILE A 250 -27.47 18.89 13.15
C ILE A 250 -27.93 19.95 12.15
N THR A 251 -27.02 20.79 11.64
CA THR A 251 -27.32 21.78 10.59
C THR A 251 -26.86 21.30 9.21
N GLU A 252 -27.51 21.80 8.16
CA GLU A 252 -27.08 21.62 6.76
C GLU A 252 -25.61 22.07 6.55
N SER A 253 -25.17 23.08 7.30
CA SER A 253 -23.80 23.61 7.34
C SER A 253 -22.80 22.79 8.17
N ASN A 254 -23.00 21.47 8.29
CA ASN A 254 -22.12 20.50 8.97
C ASN A 254 -21.84 20.78 10.48
N LYS A 255 -22.58 21.67 11.14
CA LYS A 255 -22.45 21.90 12.60
C LYS A 255 -23.35 20.93 13.35
N SER A 256 -22.90 20.41 14.50
CA SER A 256 -23.75 19.62 15.38
C SER A 256 -23.56 19.98 16.85
N PHE A 257 -24.67 20.07 17.59
CA PHE A 257 -24.72 20.42 19.01
C PHE A 257 -25.32 19.27 19.81
N PHE A 258 -24.80 19.01 21.01
CA PHE A 258 -25.31 17.98 21.91
C PHE A 258 -25.94 18.61 23.16
N PHE A 259 -26.94 17.92 23.70
CA PHE A 259 -27.57 18.23 24.97
C PHE A 259 -27.84 16.93 25.74
N ILE A 260 -27.71 16.96 27.06
CA ILE A 260 -28.09 15.86 27.97
C ILE A 260 -29.13 16.42 28.93
N ASN A 261 -30.30 15.78 29.01
CA ASN A 261 -31.44 16.22 29.82
C ASN A 261 -31.78 17.72 29.62
N GLY A 262 -31.73 18.16 28.35
CA GLY A 262 -31.99 19.55 27.94
C GLY A 262 -30.85 20.55 28.16
N LYS A 263 -29.81 20.21 28.93
CA LYS A 263 -28.64 21.08 29.18
C LYS A 263 -27.61 20.90 28.06
N PRO A 264 -26.98 21.97 27.54
CA PRO A 264 -25.89 21.87 26.56
C PRO A 264 -24.76 20.96 27.07
N ALA A 265 -24.27 20.07 26.19
CA ALA A 265 -23.29 19.04 26.54
C ALA A 265 -22.12 19.02 25.54
N THR A 266 -20.96 18.57 26.01
CA THR A 266 -19.79 18.37 25.14
C THR A 266 -19.78 16.94 24.57
N TYR A 267 -19.06 16.75 23.46
CA TYR A 267 -18.80 15.41 22.91
C TYR A 267 -18.19 14.47 23.97
N LYS A 268 -17.22 14.97 24.76
CA LYS A 268 -16.57 14.19 25.83
C LYS A 268 -17.56 13.74 26.90
N SER A 269 -18.49 14.61 27.34
CA SER A 269 -19.49 14.26 28.35
C SER A 269 -20.53 13.27 27.84
N VAL A 270 -20.91 13.33 26.55
CA VAL A 270 -21.77 12.29 25.94
C VAL A 270 -21.03 10.95 25.88
N GLN A 271 -19.79 10.93 25.40
CA GLN A 271 -18.96 9.72 25.33
C GLN A 271 -18.70 9.11 26.72
N GLN A 272 -18.50 9.92 27.76
CA GLN A 272 -18.37 9.45 29.15
C GLN A 272 -19.67 8.83 29.68
N LEU A 273 -20.82 9.43 29.37
CA LEU A 273 -22.13 8.87 29.70
C LEU A 273 -22.34 7.52 29.02
N MET A 274 -22.01 7.40 27.73
CA MET A 274 -22.13 6.15 26.96
C MET A 274 -21.22 5.05 27.51
N LYS A 275 -19.96 5.36 27.84
CA LYS A 275 -19.06 4.43 28.53
C LYS A 275 -19.61 3.97 29.88
N SER A 276 -20.31 4.84 30.62
CA SER A 276 -20.91 4.47 31.92
C SER A 276 -22.07 3.46 31.81
N PHE A 277 -22.60 3.22 30.61
CA PHE A 277 -23.62 2.23 30.27
C PHE A 277 -23.08 1.06 29.42
N SER A 278 -21.75 0.95 29.21
CA SER A 278 -21.13 -0.04 28.31
C SER A 278 -21.66 0.02 26.85
N ILE A 279 -21.92 1.22 26.33
CA ILE A 279 -22.33 1.43 24.94
C ILE A 279 -21.07 1.71 24.08
N GLN A 280 -20.84 0.87 23.06
CA GLN A 280 -19.71 0.92 22.11
C GLN A 280 -20.21 0.74 20.66
N ILE A 281 -20.56 1.82 19.97
CA ILE A 281 -21.07 1.75 18.57
C ILE A 281 -19.93 1.50 17.55
N ASP A 282 -18.68 1.67 17.96
CA ASP A 282 -17.47 1.32 17.22
C ASP A 282 -16.99 -0.13 17.46
N ASN A 283 -17.75 -0.93 18.21
CA ASN A 283 -17.58 -2.38 18.32
C ASN A 283 -18.53 -3.06 17.33
N LEU A 284 -17.96 -3.74 16.31
CA LEU A 284 -18.70 -4.41 15.23
C LEU A 284 -19.70 -5.45 15.75
N CYS A 285 -19.44 -6.03 16.92
CA CYS A 285 -20.29 -7.05 17.52
C CYS A 285 -21.51 -6.44 18.23
N GLN A 286 -21.41 -5.18 18.71
CA GLN A 286 -22.57 -4.45 19.24
C GLN A 286 -23.39 -3.78 18.12
N PHE A 287 -22.74 -3.25 17.09
CA PHE A 287 -23.38 -2.44 16.06
C PHE A 287 -22.91 -2.83 14.66
N LEU A 288 -23.73 -3.62 13.97
CA LEU A 288 -23.43 -4.23 12.68
C LEU A 288 -24.33 -3.64 11.56
N PRO A 289 -23.90 -2.53 10.92
CA PRO A 289 -24.63 -1.92 9.81
C PRO A 289 -24.37 -2.68 8.50
N GLN A 290 -25.32 -2.56 7.55
CA GLN A 290 -25.37 -3.24 6.25
C GLN A 290 -24.01 -3.48 5.57
N ASP A 291 -23.26 -2.41 5.29
CA ASP A 291 -22.01 -2.51 4.52
C ASP A 291 -20.85 -3.20 5.28
N ARG A 292 -20.91 -3.25 6.62
CA ARG A 292 -19.79 -3.73 7.47
C ARG A 292 -19.80 -5.24 7.76
N VAL A 293 -20.86 -5.96 7.41
CA VAL A 293 -20.88 -7.44 7.48
C VAL A 293 -19.77 -8.01 6.58
N ALA A 294 -19.56 -7.39 5.41
CA ALA A 294 -18.49 -7.75 4.48
C ALA A 294 -17.09 -7.33 4.97
N GLU A 295 -16.96 -6.21 5.69
CA GLU A 295 -15.68 -5.83 6.33
C GLU A 295 -15.25 -6.87 7.36
N PHE A 296 -16.15 -7.32 8.24
CA PHE A 296 -15.84 -8.34 9.25
C PHE A 296 -15.48 -9.69 8.61
N ALA A 297 -16.18 -10.10 7.55
CA ALA A 297 -15.87 -11.30 6.77
C ALA A 297 -14.56 -11.21 5.96
N ALA A 298 -13.92 -10.03 5.91
CA ALA A 298 -12.67 -9.77 5.22
C ALA A 298 -11.51 -9.40 6.18
N LEU A 299 -11.73 -9.43 7.50
CA LEU A 299 -10.64 -9.32 8.48
C LEU A 299 -9.68 -10.51 8.35
N ASP A 300 -8.39 -10.23 8.47
CA ASP A 300 -7.38 -11.28 8.62
C ASP A 300 -7.50 -11.97 10.00
N PRO A 301 -7.04 -13.23 10.12
CA PRO A 301 -7.13 -14.00 11.38
C PRO A 301 -6.48 -13.36 12.62
N VAL A 302 -5.52 -12.44 12.46
CA VAL A 302 -4.83 -11.73 13.57
C VAL A 302 -5.68 -10.55 14.05
N ASN A 303 -6.20 -9.71 13.15
CA ASN A 303 -7.14 -8.65 13.52
C ASN A 303 -8.48 -9.23 14.00
N LEU A 304 -8.89 -10.41 13.52
CA LEU A 304 -10.04 -11.16 14.04
C LEU A 304 -9.82 -11.58 15.51
N LEU A 305 -8.62 -12.02 15.89
CA LEU A 305 -8.26 -12.26 17.30
C LEU A 305 -8.41 -10.97 18.13
N ARG A 306 -7.89 -9.85 17.63
CA ARG A 306 -7.92 -8.57 18.37
C ARG A 306 -9.34 -8.04 18.59
N GLU A 307 -10.19 -8.02 17.56
CA GLU A 307 -11.59 -7.59 17.72
C GLU A 307 -12.41 -8.61 18.54
N THR A 308 -12.08 -9.91 18.50
CA THR A 308 -12.70 -10.91 19.38
C THR A 308 -12.35 -10.68 20.84
N GLN A 309 -11.07 -10.44 21.18
CA GLN A 309 -10.65 -10.03 22.53
C GLN A 309 -11.36 -8.75 22.97
N ARG A 310 -11.38 -7.73 22.10
CA ARG A 310 -11.99 -6.42 22.36
C ARG A 310 -13.49 -6.48 22.66
N ALA A 311 -14.20 -7.47 22.12
CA ALA A 311 -15.65 -7.60 22.23
C ALA A 311 -16.13 -8.66 23.23
N ALA A 312 -15.36 -9.72 23.48
CA ALA A 312 -15.76 -10.85 24.35
C ALA A 312 -14.87 -11.07 25.59
N ALA A 313 -13.66 -10.50 25.66
CA ALA A 313 -12.79 -10.61 26.83
C ALA A 313 -12.89 -9.39 27.76
N LYS A 314 -12.30 -9.50 28.96
CA LYS A 314 -12.12 -8.36 29.87
C LYS A 314 -11.13 -7.35 29.27
N PRO A 315 -11.24 -6.04 29.53
CA PRO A 315 -10.28 -5.03 29.03
C PRO A 315 -8.82 -5.36 29.33
N GLU A 316 -8.56 -5.91 30.53
CA GLU A 316 -7.27 -6.40 31.00
C GLU A 316 -6.58 -7.35 30.01
N VAL A 317 -7.33 -8.22 29.33
CA VAL A 317 -6.79 -9.22 28.38
C VAL A 317 -6.23 -8.54 27.13
N LEU A 318 -6.80 -7.40 26.71
CA LEU A 318 -6.26 -6.60 25.60
C LEU A 318 -5.02 -5.81 26.04
N GLU A 319 -5.04 -5.25 27.25
CA GLU A 319 -3.88 -4.54 27.82
C GLU A 319 -2.67 -5.47 27.99
N TRP A 320 -2.87 -6.72 28.44
CA TRP A 320 -1.82 -7.73 28.52
C TRP A 320 -1.31 -8.17 27.14
N HIS A 321 -2.18 -8.24 26.13
CA HIS A 321 -1.77 -8.53 24.74
C HIS A 321 -0.83 -7.44 24.20
N GLU A 322 -1.23 -6.17 24.33
CA GLU A 322 -0.43 -5.02 23.87
C GLU A 322 0.88 -4.88 24.67
N ALA A 323 0.89 -5.25 25.96
CA ALA A 323 2.11 -5.36 26.76
C ALA A 323 3.07 -6.44 26.24
N LEU A 324 2.58 -7.66 25.97
CA LEU A 324 3.39 -8.76 25.42
C LEU A 324 3.98 -8.41 24.05
N GLN A 325 3.17 -7.80 23.17
CA GLN A 325 3.62 -7.30 21.87
C GLN A 325 4.71 -6.21 21.97
N LYS A 326 4.70 -5.41 23.04
CA LYS A 326 5.75 -4.42 23.30
C LYS A 326 7.03 -5.07 23.84
N ILE A 327 6.92 -5.86 24.91
CA ILE A 327 8.07 -6.48 25.59
C ILE A 327 8.82 -7.43 24.63
N GLY A 328 8.10 -8.21 23.82
CA GLY A 328 8.73 -9.08 22.80
C GLY A 328 9.48 -8.33 21.70
N LYS A 329 9.08 -7.10 21.34
CA LYS A 329 9.84 -6.25 20.41
C LYS A 329 11.11 -5.70 21.05
N GLU A 330 11.04 -5.30 22.32
CA GLU A 330 12.19 -4.83 23.09
C GLU A 330 13.21 -5.97 23.33
N GLN A 331 12.75 -7.17 23.68
CA GLN A 331 13.58 -8.37 23.83
C GLN A 331 14.31 -8.74 22.52
N LYS A 332 13.61 -8.73 21.37
CA LYS A 332 14.23 -9.00 20.05
C LYS A 332 15.30 -7.99 19.67
N ALA A 333 15.04 -6.71 19.89
CA ALA A 333 16.02 -5.65 19.60
C ALA A 333 17.27 -5.79 20.50
N LEU A 334 17.08 -6.13 21.77
CA LEU A 334 18.18 -6.36 22.71
C LEU A 334 18.99 -7.61 22.36
N LYS A 335 18.33 -8.72 22.00
CA LYS A 335 18.97 -9.98 21.58
C LYS A 335 19.87 -9.79 20.35
N ALA A 336 19.39 -9.08 19.32
CA ALA A 336 20.18 -8.80 18.13
C ALA A 336 21.44 -7.96 18.43
N GLN A 337 21.37 -7.03 19.40
CA GLN A 337 22.55 -6.31 19.87
C GLN A 337 23.49 -7.18 20.71
N HIS A 338 22.95 -8.06 21.56
CA HIS A 338 23.74 -8.98 22.37
C HIS A 338 24.54 -9.97 21.51
N GLU A 339 23.92 -10.55 20.48
CA GLU A 339 24.58 -11.44 19.52
C GLU A 339 25.71 -10.71 18.74
N ALA A 340 25.47 -9.46 18.35
CA ALA A 340 26.49 -8.62 17.72
C ALA A 340 27.68 -8.35 18.66
N ASP A 341 27.41 -7.86 19.88
CA ASP A 341 28.45 -7.56 20.87
C ASP A 341 29.27 -8.82 21.23
N ALA A 342 28.60 -9.95 21.49
CA ALA A 342 29.25 -11.23 21.78
C ALA A 342 30.17 -11.70 20.64
N SER A 343 29.77 -11.49 19.38
CA SER A 343 30.64 -11.79 18.23
C SER A 343 31.89 -10.90 18.20
N THR A 344 31.79 -9.63 18.61
CA THR A 344 32.95 -8.73 18.69
C THR A 344 33.86 -9.07 19.87
N LEU A 345 33.30 -9.48 21.01
CA LEU A 345 34.06 -9.96 22.17
C LEU A 345 34.91 -11.18 21.81
N ALA A 346 34.32 -12.21 21.20
CA ALA A 346 35.05 -13.42 20.80
C ALA A 346 36.22 -13.10 19.84
N ASN A 347 36.02 -12.14 18.94
CA ASN A 347 37.08 -11.65 18.04
C ASN A 347 38.20 -10.89 18.79
N LEU A 348 37.88 -10.16 19.86
CA LEU A 348 38.88 -9.47 20.69
C LEU A 348 39.65 -10.44 21.59
N GLU A 349 38.98 -11.37 22.27
CA GLU A 349 39.62 -12.37 23.13
C GLU A 349 40.55 -13.32 22.36
N SER A 350 40.16 -13.72 21.16
CA SER A 350 41.02 -14.53 20.27
C SER A 350 42.31 -13.79 19.89
N ARG A 351 42.23 -12.45 19.72
CA ARG A 351 43.41 -11.58 19.47
C ARG A 351 44.21 -11.31 20.74
N GLN A 352 43.59 -11.31 21.91
CA GLN A 352 44.26 -11.15 23.21
C GLN A 352 45.16 -12.37 23.50
N ARG A 353 44.60 -13.58 23.41
CA ARG A 353 45.33 -14.85 23.61
C ARG A 353 46.50 -15.04 22.65
N ALA A 354 46.41 -14.48 21.43
CA ALA A 354 47.51 -14.54 20.45
C ALA A 354 48.74 -13.67 20.81
N LEU A 355 48.63 -12.72 21.73
CA LEU A 355 49.69 -11.75 22.08
C LEU A 355 50.35 -12.01 23.45
N GLU A 356 49.73 -12.84 24.29
CA GLU A 356 50.21 -13.13 25.65
C GLU A 356 51.66 -13.69 25.72
N PRO A 357 52.10 -14.61 24.82
CA PRO A 357 53.48 -15.10 24.81
C PRO A 357 54.53 -14.04 24.44
N ASP A 358 54.15 -12.97 23.75
CA ASP A 358 55.07 -11.90 23.35
C ASP A 358 55.30 -10.90 24.48
N VAL A 359 54.25 -10.61 25.26
CA VAL A 359 54.31 -9.70 26.42
C VAL A 359 55.26 -10.23 27.51
N ALA A 360 55.33 -11.55 27.71
CA ALA A 360 56.28 -12.17 28.62
C ALA A 360 57.74 -11.95 28.17
N ARG A 361 58.05 -12.30 26.92
CA ARG A 361 59.41 -12.20 26.33
C ARG A 361 59.92 -10.75 26.27
N LEU A 362 59.03 -9.79 26.05
CA LEU A 362 59.37 -8.36 26.05
C LEU A 362 59.80 -7.81 27.43
N ARG A 363 59.44 -8.47 28.55
CA ARG A 363 59.84 -8.03 29.90
C ARG A 363 61.29 -8.45 30.22
N GLU A 364 61.66 -9.69 29.92
CA GLU A 364 63.03 -10.20 30.09
C GLU A 364 64.04 -9.43 29.22
N ARG A 365 63.66 -9.14 27.98
CA ARG A 365 64.41 -8.31 27.03
C ARG A 365 64.75 -6.90 27.57
N ARG A 366 63.93 -6.35 28.47
CA ARG A 366 64.10 -4.99 29.03
C ARG A 366 65.36 -4.85 29.89
N ASP A 367 65.79 -5.91 30.57
CA ASP A 367 66.93 -5.85 31.46
C ASP A 367 68.26 -6.05 30.70
N VAL A 368 68.29 -6.88 29.64
CA VAL A 368 69.40 -6.94 28.66
C VAL A 368 69.56 -5.60 27.94
N LEU A 369 68.45 -4.91 27.64
CA LEU A 369 68.49 -3.56 27.06
C LEU A 369 69.22 -2.52 27.92
N ARG A 370 69.35 -2.71 29.25
CA ARG A 370 70.11 -1.82 30.15
C ARG A 370 71.62 -1.95 29.99
N GLU A 371 72.12 -3.17 29.75
CA GLU A 371 73.53 -3.47 29.48
C GLU A 371 73.96 -2.86 28.12
N ILE A 372 73.05 -2.93 27.14
CA ILE A 372 73.18 -2.23 25.85
C ILE A 372 73.07 -0.70 26.03
N GLU A 373 72.32 -0.19 27.02
CA GLU A 373 72.12 1.24 27.25
C GLU A 373 73.41 1.99 27.62
N MET A 374 74.36 1.35 28.33
CA MET A 374 75.65 1.97 28.63
C MET A 374 76.55 2.06 27.38
N HIS A 375 76.57 1.02 26.54
CA HIS A 375 77.26 1.09 25.24
C HIS A 375 76.58 2.09 24.29
N LYS A 376 75.24 2.21 24.33
CA LYS A 376 74.48 3.29 23.66
C LYS A 376 74.72 4.69 24.25
N ARG A 377 75.19 4.83 25.49
CA ARG A 377 75.63 6.12 26.08
C ARG A 377 77.03 6.54 25.64
N ALA A 378 77.85 5.61 25.14
CA ALA A 378 79.07 5.94 24.39
C ALA A 378 78.78 6.29 22.92
N LYS A 379 77.73 5.69 22.32
CA LYS A 379 77.30 6.00 20.94
C LYS A 379 77.08 7.49 20.61
N PRO A 380 76.64 8.44 21.47
CA PRO A 380 76.38 9.82 21.05
C PRO A 380 77.62 10.53 20.48
N PHE A 381 78.81 10.19 20.98
CA PHE A 381 80.08 10.74 20.49
C PHE A 381 80.42 10.26 19.06
N ALA A 382 80.19 8.98 18.76
CA ALA A 382 80.31 8.43 17.41
C ALA A 382 79.14 8.87 16.49
N ARG A 383 77.92 8.90 17.04
CA ARG A 383 76.69 9.32 16.38
C ARG A 383 76.78 10.77 15.92
N TYR A 384 77.21 11.71 16.75
CA TYR A 384 77.43 13.11 16.35
C TYR A 384 78.36 13.25 15.12
N ARG A 385 79.40 12.41 14.99
CA ARG A 385 80.27 12.36 13.78
C ARG A 385 79.48 11.94 12.53
N VAL A 386 78.55 10.99 12.67
CA VAL A 386 77.74 10.43 11.56
C VAL A 386 76.48 11.25 11.28
N SER A 387 75.72 11.69 12.29
CA SER A 387 74.60 12.62 12.18
C SER A 387 74.98 13.88 11.41
N ARG A 388 76.19 14.42 11.63
CA ARG A 388 76.74 15.55 10.87
C ARG A 388 76.95 15.25 9.37
N ALA A 389 77.28 14.00 9.01
CA ALA A 389 77.37 13.56 7.61
C ALA A 389 75.98 13.29 7.00
N VAL A 390 75.08 12.65 7.76
CA VAL A 390 73.67 12.39 7.38
C VAL A 390 72.91 13.69 7.16
N ALA A 391 73.12 14.71 8.00
CA ALA A 391 72.57 16.06 7.79
C ALA A 391 73.02 16.69 6.46
N HIS A 392 74.21 16.32 5.96
CA HIS A 392 74.73 16.81 4.68
C HIS A 392 74.12 16.06 3.48
N THR A 393 73.93 14.73 3.58
CA THR A 393 73.29 13.93 2.52
C THR A 393 71.78 14.15 2.46
N ALA A 394 71.08 14.24 3.60
CA ALA A 394 69.66 14.58 3.67
C ALA A 394 69.36 15.95 3.03
N LYS A 395 70.26 16.93 3.23
CA LYS A 395 70.19 18.26 2.59
C LYS A 395 70.39 18.21 1.06
N ALA A 396 71.13 17.22 0.54
CA ALA A 396 71.23 16.98 -0.89
C ALA A 396 69.94 16.33 -1.42
N ARG A 397 69.46 15.26 -0.78
CA ARG A 397 68.24 14.52 -1.20
C ARG A 397 66.97 15.37 -1.15
N HIS A 398 66.83 16.25 -0.14
CA HIS A 398 65.75 17.25 -0.11
C HIS A 398 65.75 18.14 -1.36
N ARG A 399 66.91 18.69 -1.74
CA ARG A 399 67.06 19.57 -2.92
C ARG A 399 66.80 18.86 -4.25
N GLU A 400 66.92 17.54 -4.28
CA GLU A 400 66.62 16.71 -5.43
C GLU A 400 65.10 16.47 -5.54
N LEU A 401 64.47 16.01 -4.46
CA LEU A 401 63.01 15.82 -4.39
C LEU A 401 62.23 17.13 -4.57
N GLU A 402 62.73 18.25 -4.04
CA GLU A 402 62.15 19.59 -4.20
C GLU A 402 62.17 20.05 -5.68
N ARG A 403 63.16 19.58 -6.48
CA ARG A 403 63.21 19.77 -7.94
C ARG A 403 62.30 18.80 -8.69
N GLU A 404 62.26 17.52 -8.31
CA GLU A 404 61.31 16.54 -8.88
C GLU A 404 59.87 17.04 -8.75
N PHE A 405 59.49 17.47 -7.55
CA PHE A 405 58.15 17.99 -7.25
C PHE A 405 57.80 19.24 -8.05
N GLU A 406 58.69 20.24 -8.09
CA GLU A 406 58.43 21.48 -8.84
C GLU A 406 58.38 21.23 -10.37
N ASN A 407 59.15 20.27 -10.90
CA ASN A 407 59.03 19.83 -12.29
C ASN A 407 57.68 19.11 -12.55
N LEU A 408 57.27 18.19 -11.68
CA LEU A 408 56.01 17.44 -11.79
C LEU A 408 54.79 18.39 -11.70
N ARG A 409 54.87 19.39 -10.82
CA ARG A 409 53.89 20.47 -10.64
C ARG A 409 53.72 21.31 -11.91
N ARG A 410 54.84 21.72 -12.53
CA ARG A 410 54.84 22.46 -13.81
C ARG A 410 54.26 21.65 -14.96
N ALA A 411 54.53 20.35 -15.02
CA ALA A 411 53.95 19.46 -16.03
C ALA A 411 52.42 19.36 -15.94
N GLN A 412 51.84 19.48 -14.73
CA GLN A 412 50.40 19.34 -14.49
C GLN A 412 49.62 20.66 -14.43
N GLU A 413 50.31 21.81 -14.32
CA GLU A 413 49.71 23.15 -14.34
C GLU A 413 48.71 23.38 -15.50
N PRO A 414 48.96 23.00 -16.78
CA PRO A 414 47.98 23.18 -17.85
C PRO A 414 46.73 22.30 -17.69
N THR A 415 46.86 21.11 -17.11
CA THR A 415 45.74 20.19 -16.84
C THR A 415 44.84 20.76 -15.73
N LEU A 416 45.48 21.27 -14.67
CA LEU A 416 44.80 21.86 -13.51
C LEU A 416 44.12 23.20 -13.88
N LYS A 417 44.71 23.99 -14.78
CA LYS A 417 44.05 25.17 -15.41
C LYS A 417 42.78 24.79 -16.19
N LYS A 418 42.79 23.71 -16.97
CA LYS A 418 41.59 23.23 -17.69
C LYS A 418 40.47 22.81 -16.73
N ALA A 419 40.80 22.09 -15.66
CA ALA A 419 39.83 21.71 -14.64
C ALA A 419 39.20 22.94 -13.97
N ASN A 420 40.01 23.93 -13.57
CA ASN A 420 39.52 25.18 -12.97
C ASN A 420 38.70 26.03 -13.95
N GLN A 421 39.03 26.04 -15.25
CA GLN A 421 38.22 26.68 -16.28
C GLN A 421 36.84 26.01 -16.45
N LYS A 422 36.76 24.67 -16.43
CA LYS A 422 35.49 23.95 -16.47
C LYS A 422 34.66 24.12 -15.19
N LYS A 423 35.28 24.22 -14.01
CA LYS A 423 34.60 24.63 -12.77
C LYS A 423 34.01 26.04 -12.88
N ALA A 424 34.79 27.02 -13.32
CA ALA A 424 34.30 28.39 -13.54
C ALA A 424 33.23 28.50 -14.64
N TYR A 425 33.16 27.53 -15.57
CA TYR A 425 32.04 27.40 -16.52
C TYR A 425 30.80 26.81 -15.85
N ARG A 426 30.93 25.70 -15.12
CA ARG A 426 29.86 25.10 -14.29
C ARG A 426 29.21 26.13 -13.39
N ASP A 427 30.00 26.91 -12.65
CA ASP A 427 29.46 27.88 -11.68
C ASP A 427 28.67 29.03 -12.36
N LYS A 428 29.05 29.39 -13.60
CA LYS A 428 28.28 30.33 -14.44
C LYS A 428 26.97 29.71 -14.93
N VAL A 429 26.99 28.45 -15.37
CA VAL A 429 25.78 27.73 -15.81
C VAL A 429 24.82 27.50 -14.64
N ALA A 430 25.31 27.03 -13.49
CA ALA A 430 24.55 26.89 -12.25
C ALA A 430 24.01 28.23 -11.71
N GLY A 431 24.71 29.34 -11.96
CA GLY A 431 24.20 30.69 -11.69
C GLY A 431 23.04 31.06 -12.61
N ALA A 432 23.20 30.89 -13.93
CA ALA A 432 22.16 31.16 -14.92
C ALA A 432 20.92 30.27 -14.75
N TYR A 433 21.11 28.98 -14.44
CA TYR A 433 20.05 28.03 -14.10
C TYR A 433 19.25 28.49 -12.88
N ARG A 434 19.92 28.87 -11.78
CA ARG A 434 19.25 29.36 -10.56
C ARG A 434 18.43 30.63 -10.82
N GLU A 435 18.97 31.59 -11.57
CA GLU A 435 18.23 32.80 -11.91
C GLU A 435 17.03 32.52 -12.84
N LYS A 436 17.20 31.69 -13.88
CA LYS A 436 16.09 31.32 -14.77
C LYS A 436 15.01 30.53 -14.02
N LYS A 437 15.39 29.66 -13.07
CA LYS A 437 14.47 28.94 -12.18
C LYS A 437 13.64 29.90 -11.34
N ARG A 438 14.29 30.90 -10.71
CA ARG A 438 13.62 31.98 -9.96
C ARG A 438 12.62 32.74 -10.83
N GLN A 439 12.95 33.00 -12.10
CA GLN A 439 12.05 33.65 -13.06
C GLN A 439 10.85 32.77 -13.44
N VAL A 440 11.05 31.45 -13.64
CA VAL A 440 9.97 30.48 -13.86
C VAL A 440 9.00 30.45 -12.67
N GLU A 441 9.51 30.32 -11.45
CA GLU A 441 8.71 30.28 -10.22
C GLU A 441 7.92 31.58 -9.99
N LEU A 442 8.53 32.74 -10.27
CA LEU A 442 7.84 34.03 -10.21
C LEU A 442 6.74 34.14 -11.27
N LYS A 443 6.99 33.65 -12.49
CA LYS A 443 6.01 33.65 -13.58
C LYS A 443 4.83 32.72 -13.28
N GLU A 444 5.08 31.58 -12.63
CA GLU A 444 4.04 30.65 -12.17
C GLU A 444 3.13 31.28 -11.11
N LYS A 445 3.71 31.96 -10.11
CA LYS A 445 2.94 32.71 -9.09
C LYS A 445 2.05 33.78 -9.73
N GLN A 446 2.59 34.59 -10.65
CA GLN A 446 1.82 35.59 -11.40
C GLN A 446 0.66 34.96 -12.19
N LEU A 447 0.89 33.81 -12.81
CA LEU A 447 -0.09 33.09 -13.63
C LEU A 447 -1.22 32.48 -12.78
N MET A 448 -0.90 31.91 -11.62
CA MET A 448 -1.87 31.41 -10.64
C MET A 448 -2.70 32.54 -10.00
N GLU A 449 -2.08 33.66 -9.65
CA GLU A 449 -2.81 34.85 -9.17
C GLU A 449 -3.74 35.43 -10.24
N TYR A 450 -3.28 35.53 -11.49
CA TYR A 450 -4.11 36.03 -12.59
C TYR A 450 -5.32 35.12 -12.82
N LYS A 451 -5.12 33.79 -12.85
CA LYS A 451 -6.22 32.82 -12.94
C LYS A 451 -7.25 33.06 -11.83
N ARG A 452 -6.81 33.13 -10.56
CA ARG A 452 -7.70 33.31 -9.42
C ARG A 452 -8.54 34.60 -9.54
N LYS A 453 -7.90 35.73 -9.83
CA LYS A 453 -8.54 37.06 -9.88
C LYS A 453 -9.47 37.27 -11.08
N TYR A 454 -9.13 36.73 -12.26
CA TYR A 454 -9.87 37.01 -13.50
C TYR A 454 -10.69 35.83 -14.05
N LEU A 455 -10.31 34.59 -13.75
CA LEU A 455 -11.05 33.40 -14.18
C LEU A 455 -11.91 32.84 -13.04
N ASP A 456 -11.32 32.48 -11.91
CA ASP A 456 -12.08 31.77 -10.87
C ASP A 456 -13.15 32.70 -10.23
N GLU A 457 -12.81 33.96 -9.97
CA GLU A 457 -13.76 35.00 -9.53
C GLU A 457 -14.81 35.42 -10.58
N SER A 458 -14.50 35.37 -11.88
CA SER A 458 -15.52 35.64 -12.90
C SER A 458 -16.50 34.47 -13.02
N GLU A 459 -16.06 33.25 -12.72
CA GLU A 459 -16.93 32.07 -12.73
C GLU A 459 -17.99 32.10 -11.63
N THR A 460 -17.64 32.55 -10.41
CA THR A 460 -18.61 32.72 -9.31
C THR A 460 -19.62 33.81 -9.66
N LYS A 461 -19.14 35.01 -10.04
CA LYS A 461 -19.99 36.14 -10.46
C LYS A 461 -20.94 35.77 -11.60
N ILE A 462 -20.51 34.94 -12.56
CA ILE A 462 -21.38 34.40 -13.63
C ILE A 462 -22.38 33.37 -13.10
N LYS A 463 -22.00 32.44 -12.21
CA LYS A 463 -22.91 31.45 -11.59
C LYS A 463 -24.01 32.15 -10.79
N ASP A 464 -23.64 33.13 -9.97
CA ASP A 464 -24.57 33.88 -9.11
C ASP A 464 -25.57 34.66 -9.96
N LYS A 465 -25.10 35.44 -10.95
CA LYS A 465 -25.98 36.18 -11.88
C LYS A 465 -26.84 35.26 -12.74
N ARG A 466 -26.38 34.04 -13.05
CA ARG A 466 -27.17 33.03 -13.77
C ARG A 466 -28.28 32.44 -12.89
N ALA A 467 -28.04 32.28 -11.59
CA ALA A 467 -29.07 31.89 -10.62
C ALA A 467 -30.11 33.00 -10.44
N GLU A 468 -29.67 34.26 -10.23
CA GLU A 468 -30.57 35.43 -10.18
C GLU A 468 -31.49 35.50 -11.42
N LEU A 469 -30.90 35.47 -12.62
CA LEU A 469 -31.63 35.49 -13.89
C LEU A 469 -32.62 34.30 -14.02
N SER A 470 -32.25 33.12 -13.54
CA SER A 470 -33.14 31.95 -13.50
C SER A 470 -34.35 32.21 -12.58
N THR A 471 -34.16 32.82 -11.41
CA THR A 471 -35.28 33.16 -10.51
C THR A 471 -36.18 34.27 -11.09
N ALA A 472 -35.61 35.31 -11.70
CA ALA A 472 -36.40 36.39 -12.32
C ALA A 472 -37.23 35.89 -13.51
N THR A 473 -36.64 35.07 -14.38
CA THR A 473 -37.35 34.46 -15.52
C THR A 473 -38.38 33.40 -15.08
N LYS A 474 -38.17 32.71 -13.95
CA LYS A 474 -39.20 31.85 -13.33
C LYS A 474 -40.39 32.68 -12.83
N LYS A 475 -40.14 33.75 -12.06
CA LYS A 475 -41.19 34.66 -11.55
C LYS A 475 -42.01 35.29 -12.68
N GLU A 476 -41.37 35.72 -13.78
CA GLU A 476 -42.10 36.29 -14.93
C GLU A 476 -42.90 35.23 -15.71
N ARG A 477 -42.43 33.97 -15.76
CA ARG A 477 -43.25 32.84 -16.26
C ARG A 477 -44.44 32.55 -15.37
N GLU A 478 -44.26 32.54 -14.06
CA GLU A 478 -45.34 32.34 -13.08
C GLU A 478 -46.37 33.47 -13.17
N ARG A 479 -45.93 34.73 -13.25
CA ARG A 479 -46.79 35.92 -13.47
C ARG A 479 -47.59 35.81 -14.76
N LYS A 480 -46.95 35.46 -15.89
CA LYS A 480 -47.65 35.27 -17.19
C LYS A 480 -48.65 34.12 -17.16
N ASN A 481 -48.32 33.00 -16.52
CA ASN A 481 -49.24 31.88 -16.38
C ASN A 481 -50.47 32.26 -15.55
N ASP A 482 -50.29 33.07 -14.49
CA ASP A 482 -51.39 33.61 -13.69
C ASP A 482 -52.21 34.68 -14.41
N GLU A 483 -51.57 35.55 -15.20
CA GLU A 483 -52.24 36.54 -16.08
C GLU A 483 -53.16 35.83 -17.08
N VAL A 484 -52.70 34.73 -17.69
CA VAL A 484 -53.51 33.90 -18.61
C VAL A 484 -54.63 33.17 -17.87
N LYS A 485 -54.38 32.57 -16.69
CA LYS A 485 -55.44 31.94 -15.87
C LYS A 485 -56.56 32.94 -15.55
N LEU A 486 -56.21 34.12 -15.02
CA LEU A 486 -57.16 35.16 -14.63
C LEU A 486 -57.96 35.68 -15.82
N ARG A 487 -57.32 35.99 -16.95
CA ARG A 487 -58.04 36.39 -18.18
C ARG A 487 -59.01 35.29 -18.64
N ASN A 488 -58.59 34.03 -18.63
CA ASN A 488 -59.44 32.92 -19.05
C ASN A 488 -60.60 32.68 -18.06
N GLN A 489 -60.41 32.91 -16.76
CA GLN A 489 -61.47 32.86 -15.74
C GLN A 489 -62.50 33.98 -15.96
N ILE A 490 -62.04 35.23 -16.14
CA ILE A 490 -62.91 36.39 -16.40
C ILE A 490 -63.69 36.21 -17.71
N ALA A 491 -63.04 35.73 -18.78
CA ALA A 491 -63.70 35.44 -20.05
C ALA A 491 -64.78 34.36 -19.89
N LYS A 492 -64.45 33.23 -19.25
CA LYS A 492 -65.39 32.12 -19.03
C LYS A 492 -66.58 32.51 -18.14
N MET A 493 -66.38 33.36 -17.12
CA MET A 493 -67.49 33.89 -16.30
C MET A 493 -68.41 34.85 -17.07
N LYS A 494 -67.90 35.54 -18.11
CA LYS A 494 -68.73 36.38 -19.00
C LYS A 494 -69.45 35.55 -20.07
N GLU A 495 -68.87 34.43 -20.49
CA GLU A 495 -69.46 33.46 -21.43
C GLU A 495 -70.58 32.63 -20.77
N ASP A 496 -70.33 32.09 -19.57
CA ASP A 496 -71.30 31.36 -18.74
C ASP A 496 -72.51 32.24 -18.29
N TYR A 497 -72.48 33.56 -18.54
CA TYR A 497 -73.59 34.49 -18.28
C TYR A 497 -74.59 34.62 -19.46
N GLN A 498 -74.25 34.16 -20.68
CA GLN A 498 -74.98 34.52 -21.90
C GLN A 498 -75.73 33.38 -22.63
N ASN A 499 -75.30 32.13 -22.53
CA ASN A 499 -75.80 31.04 -23.40
C ASN A 499 -76.31 29.80 -22.63
N GLN A 500 -77.31 29.12 -23.20
CA GLN A 500 -77.90 27.87 -22.70
C GLN A 500 -77.40 26.65 -23.52
N PRO A 501 -77.02 25.50 -22.92
CA PRO A 501 -76.48 24.34 -23.65
C PRO A 501 -77.55 23.34 -24.14
N GLU A 502 -77.20 22.57 -25.19
CA GLU A 502 -77.95 21.41 -25.71
C GLU A 502 -77.61 20.10 -24.97
N GLU A 503 -78.40 19.04 -25.21
CA GLU A 503 -78.22 17.71 -24.60
C GLU A 503 -77.02 16.91 -25.18
N VAL A 504 -76.59 15.87 -24.45
CA VAL A 504 -75.30 15.19 -24.66
C VAL A 504 -75.48 13.67 -24.71
N ASP A 505 -75.25 13.05 -25.87
CA ASP A 505 -75.11 11.58 -25.97
C ASP A 505 -73.84 11.13 -25.25
N VAL A 506 -73.97 10.50 -24.09
CA VAL A 506 -72.85 9.97 -23.31
C VAL A 506 -72.39 8.58 -23.80
N GLN A 507 -73.23 7.83 -24.51
CA GLN A 507 -72.88 6.49 -24.99
C GLN A 507 -71.94 6.54 -26.21
N GLY A 508 -72.22 7.40 -27.20
CA GLY A 508 -71.41 7.51 -28.42
C GLY A 508 -69.94 7.87 -28.17
N TYR A 509 -69.65 8.81 -27.26
CA TYR A 509 -68.26 9.10 -26.88
C TYR A 509 -67.58 7.93 -26.14
N ASN A 510 -68.32 7.23 -25.28
CA ASN A 510 -67.77 6.09 -24.53
C ASN A 510 -67.47 4.88 -25.43
N GLN A 511 -68.20 4.70 -26.54
CA GLN A 511 -67.89 3.69 -27.55
C GLN A 511 -66.55 4.00 -28.24
N ARG A 512 -66.42 5.19 -28.85
CA ARG A 512 -65.19 5.64 -29.56
C ARG A 512 -63.94 5.59 -28.67
N MET A 513 -64.10 5.86 -27.37
CA MET A 513 -63.03 5.74 -26.37
C MET A 513 -62.55 4.30 -26.13
N ARG A 514 -63.40 3.29 -26.30
CA ARG A 514 -63.04 1.86 -26.21
C ARG A 514 -62.29 1.42 -27.46
N ASP A 515 -62.82 1.76 -28.63
CA ASP A 515 -62.23 1.41 -29.93
C ASP A 515 -60.78 1.91 -30.03
N LYS A 516 -60.56 3.21 -29.74
CA LYS A 516 -59.22 3.82 -29.66
C LYS A 516 -58.34 3.23 -28.57
N SER A 517 -58.91 2.65 -27.50
CA SER A 517 -58.13 1.97 -26.46
C SER A 517 -57.66 0.58 -26.90
N GLN A 518 -58.44 -0.12 -27.72
CA GLN A 518 -58.07 -1.41 -28.32
C GLN A 518 -56.97 -1.22 -29.38
N GLU A 519 -57.09 -0.20 -30.24
CA GLU A 519 -56.02 0.18 -31.19
C GLU A 519 -54.68 0.41 -30.47
N ILE A 520 -54.69 1.23 -29.40
CA ILE A 520 -53.50 1.49 -28.57
C ILE A 520 -52.95 0.21 -27.92
N ALA A 521 -53.79 -0.73 -27.49
CA ALA A 521 -53.35 -1.99 -26.90
C ALA A 521 -52.58 -2.85 -27.91
N THR A 522 -53.15 -3.09 -29.10
CA THR A 522 -52.50 -3.92 -30.14
C THR A 522 -51.19 -3.31 -30.66
N LEU A 523 -51.05 -1.97 -30.64
CA LEU A 523 -49.79 -1.31 -30.98
C LEU A 523 -48.74 -1.41 -29.87
N LYS A 524 -49.14 -1.37 -28.59
CA LYS A 524 -48.22 -1.60 -27.47
C LYS A 524 -47.64 -3.01 -27.49
N GLU A 525 -48.49 -4.02 -27.69
CA GLU A 525 -48.09 -5.42 -27.84
C GLU A 525 -47.04 -5.59 -28.96
N LYS A 526 -47.27 -4.99 -30.13
CA LYS A 526 -46.30 -4.97 -31.23
C LYS A 526 -44.99 -4.26 -30.87
N ALA A 527 -45.04 -3.21 -30.06
CA ALA A 527 -43.85 -2.50 -29.58
C ALA A 527 -43.04 -3.34 -28.56
N GLU A 528 -43.70 -4.10 -27.68
CA GLU A 528 -43.04 -5.00 -26.73
C GLU A 528 -42.44 -6.22 -27.43
N ASN A 529 -43.11 -6.80 -28.43
CA ASN A 529 -42.56 -7.90 -29.23
C ASN A 529 -41.29 -7.48 -29.98
N ILE A 530 -41.28 -6.32 -30.65
CA ILE A 530 -40.07 -5.78 -31.30
C ILE A 530 -38.95 -5.54 -30.27
N ARG A 531 -39.29 -5.09 -29.07
CA ARG A 531 -38.29 -4.88 -28.01
C ARG A 531 -37.69 -6.20 -27.52
N ALA A 532 -38.51 -7.24 -27.34
CA ALA A 532 -38.06 -8.57 -26.94
C ALA A 532 -37.13 -9.22 -28.00
N GLU A 533 -37.31 -8.94 -29.29
CA GLU A 533 -36.37 -9.33 -30.36
C GLU A 533 -35.04 -8.54 -30.32
N VAL A 534 -35.08 -7.27 -29.93
CA VAL A 534 -33.96 -6.33 -30.03
C VAL A 534 -33.03 -6.38 -28.82
N ASP A 535 -33.55 -6.36 -27.60
CA ASP A 535 -32.75 -6.31 -26.37
C ASP A 535 -31.69 -7.44 -26.27
N PRO A 536 -31.97 -8.73 -26.61
CA PRO A 536 -30.93 -9.77 -26.64
C PRO A 536 -29.92 -9.62 -27.79
N LYS A 537 -30.30 -9.03 -28.92
CA LYS A 537 -29.37 -8.75 -30.03
C LYS A 537 -28.43 -7.58 -29.69
N VAL A 538 -28.94 -6.55 -29.02
CA VAL A 538 -28.13 -5.46 -28.45
C VAL A 538 -27.12 -5.99 -27.42
N ALA A 539 -27.51 -6.97 -26.58
CA ALA A 539 -26.58 -7.62 -25.66
C ALA A 539 -25.45 -8.36 -26.41
N LYS A 540 -25.78 -9.18 -27.43
CA LYS A 540 -24.79 -9.87 -28.27
C LYS A 540 -23.83 -8.90 -28.98
N GLY A 541 -24.36 -7.81 -29.56
CA GLY A 541 -23.54 -6.78 -30.21
C GLY A 541 -22.60 -6.03 -29.26
N ARG A 542 -22.94 -5.91 -27.97
CA ARG A 542 -22.04 -5.35 -26.94
C ARG A 542 -20.92 -6.33 -26.57
N ALA A 543 -21.21 -7.63 -26.46
CA ALA A 543 -20.21 -8.65 -26.18
C ALA A 543 -19.14 -8.71 -27.29
N LYS A 544 -19.57 -8.84 -28.56
CA LYS A 544 -18.64 -8.88 -29.71
C LYS A 544 -17.81 -7.61 -29.86
N LYS A 545 -18.33 -6.44 -29.46
CA LYS A 545 -17.54 -5.20 -29.39
C LYS A 545 -16.46 -5.19 -28.30
N ALA A 546 -16.69 -5.85 -27.16
CA ALA A 546 -15.65 -6.01 -26.14
C ALA A 546 -14.56 -6.98 -26.61
N GLU A 547 -14.94 -8.09 -27.25
CA GLU A 547 -14.01 -9.04 -27.88
C GLU A 547 -13.11 -8.35 -28.93
N ILE A 548 -13.68 -7.49 -29.78
CA ILE A 548 -12.91 -6.67 -30.74
C ILE A 548 -11.90 -5.75 -30.02
N GLN A 549 -12.23 -5.15 -28.87
CA GLN A 549 -11.29 -4.31 -28.14
C GLN A 549 -10.15 -5.10 -27.50
N ASN A 550 -10.42 -6.33 -27.01
CA ASN A 550 -9.37 -7.21 -26.48
C ASN A 550 -8.38 -7.60 -27.60
N ILE A 551 -8.89 -8.03 -28.76
CA ILE A 551 -8.07 -8.42 -29.93
C ILE A 551 -7.23 -7.24 -30.45
N ILE A 552 -7.74 -6.00 -30.38
CA ILE A 552 -6.96 -4.80 -30.72
C ILE A 552 -5.78 -4.64 -29.75
N GLY A 553 -5.97 -4.84 -28.44
CA GLY A 553 -4.89 -4.80 -27.46
C GLY A 553 -3.83 -5.90 -27.67
N GLU A 554 -4.26 -7.11 -28.03
CA GLU A 554 -3.37 -8.22 -28.40
C GLU A 554 -2.53 -7.89 -29.66
N LEU A 555 -3.16 -7.31 -30.68
CA LEU A 555 -2.49 -6.86 -31.90
C LEU A 555 -1.53 -5.68 -31.69
N GLU A 556 -1.82 -4.75 -30.76
CA GLU A 556 -0.91 -3.67 -30.38
C GLU A 556 0.32 -4.21 -29.63
N ASN A 557 0.13 -5.16 -28.72
CA ASN A 557 1.22 -5.82 -28.00
C ASN A 557 2.18 -6.57 -28.94
N LEU A 558 1.64 -7.36 -29.87
CA LEU A 558 2.39 -8.12 -30.89
C LEU A 558 3.23 -7.26 -31.84
N GLN A 559 2.87 -5.98 -32.03
CA GLN A 559 3.60 -5.06 -32.92
C GLN A 559 4.82 -4.39 -32.26
N SER A 560 4.98 -4.50 -30.94
CA SER A 560 6.10 -3.86 -30.23
C SER A 560 7.26 -4.84 -29.97
N ALA A 561 8.51 -4.39 -30.13
CA ALA A 561 9.68 -5.24 -29.90
C ALA A 561 9.83 -5.71 -28.43
N SER A 562 9.31 -4.92 -27.47
CA SER A 562 9.19 -5.34 -26.06
C SER A 562 8.10 -6.42 -25.91
N GLY A 563 6.90 -6.17 -26.45
CA GLY A 563 5.78 -7.11 -26.43
C GLY A 563 6.08 -8.44 -27.13
N GLN A 564 6.92 -8.46 -28.17
CA GLN A 564 7.38 -9.70 -28.81
C GLN A 564 8.26 -10.54 -27.87
N ARG A 565 9.19 -9.92 -27.15
CA ARG A 565 10.02 -10.60 -26.12
C ARG A 565 9.21 -11.01 -24.90
N GLU A 566 8.22 -10.19 -24.51
CA GLU A 566 7.33 -10.47 -23.38
C GLU A 566 6.30 -11.57 -23.69
N ASN A 567 5.82 -11.66 -24.94
CA ASN A 567 4.98 -12.76 -25.40
C ASN A 567 5.79 -14.07 -25.54
N LEU A 568 7.05 -13.99 -26.01
CA LEU A 568 7.97 -15.13 -25.99
C LEU A 568 8.26 -15.59 -24.56
N LEU A 569 8.42 -14.67 -23.59
CA LEU A 569 8.52 -15.01 -22.17
C LEU A 569 7.24 -15.69 -21.65
N SER A 570 6.05 -15.16 -21.97
CA SER A 570 4.75 -15.73 -21.60
C SER A 570 4.55 -17.16 -22.12
N ASN A 571 5.01 -17.43 -23.35
CA ASN A 571 4.99 -18.76 -23.95
C ASN A 571 6.03 -19.73 -23.37
N LEU A 572 7.18 -19.23 -22.89
CA LEU A 572 8.25 -20.05 -22.29
C LEU A 572 8.02 -20.35 -20.80
N SER A 573 7.52 -19.39 -20.02
CA SER A 573 7.09 -19.60 -18.63
C SER A 573 6.12 -18.49 -18.20
N LYS A 574 4.85 -18.87 -18.03
CA LYS A 574 3.78 -17.96 -17.58
C LYS A 574 4.06 -17.38 -16.19
N ASP A 575 4.69 -18.15 -15.31
CA ASP A 575 5.07 -17.70 -13.98
C ASP A 575 6.23 -16.69 -14.02
N THR A 576 7.22 -16.90 -14.89
CA THR A 576 8.30 -15.91 -15.07
C THR A 576 7.77 -14.62 -15.71
N TYR A 577 6.80 -14.71 -16.62
CA TYR A 577 6.10 -13.54 -17.15
C TYR A 577 5.29 -12.79 -16.07
N ARG A 578 4.56 -13.51 -15.20
CA ARG A 578 3.85 -12.92 -14.05
C ARG A 578 4.81 -12.22 -13.07
N ALA A 579 5.93 -12.86 -12.74
CA ALA A 579 6.98 -12.28 -11.91
C ALA A 579 7.55 -10.98 -12.52
N TYR A 580 7.88 -10.99 -13.81
CA TYR A 580 8.44 -9.84 -14.51
C TYR A 580 7.45 -8.67 -14.60
N THR A 581 6.17 -8.95 -14.88
CA THR A 581 5.09 -7.94 -14.88
C THR A 581 4.91 -7.33 -13.48
N TRP A 582 4.92 -8.14 -12.42
CA TRP A 582 4.84 -7.64 -11.05
C TRP A 582 6.05 -6.76 -10.68
N ILE A 583 7.27 -7.13 -11.10
CA ILE A 583 8.47 -6.30 -10.91
C ILE A 583 8.34 -4.94 -11.60
N LYS A 584 7.79 -4.88 -12.83
CA LYS A 584 7.49 -3.61 -13.52
C LYS A 584 6.47 -2.76 -12.75
N GLU A 585 5.43 -3.38 -12.20
CA GLU A 585 4.36 -2.67 -11.46
C GLU A 585 4.80 -2.18 -10.06
N ASN A 586 5.77 -2.86 -9.44
CA ASN A 586 6.21 -2.64 -8.06
C ASN A 586 7.66 -2.12 -7.97
N ALA A 587 8.14 -1.47 -9.04
CA ALA A 587 9.53 -1.00 -9.18
C ALA A 587 9.95 0.03 -8.11
N ASP A 588 8.99 0.63 -7.40
CA ASP A 588 9.18 1.56 -6.28
C ASP A 588 9.48 0.88 -4.93
N LYS A 589 9.32 -0.44 -4.82
CA LYS A 589 9.55 -1.20 -3.58
C LYS A 589 11.01 -1.64 -3.36
N PHE A 590 11.86 -1.59 -4.39
CA PHE A 590 13.22 -2.15 -4.36
C PHE A 590 14.28 -1.12 -3.92
N GLU A 591 15.29 -1.58 -3.19
CA GLU A 591 16.46 -0.79 -2.79
C GLU A 591 17.39 -0.48 -3.98
N LYS A 592 17.44 -1.39 -4.97
CA LYS A 592 18.15 -1.24 -6.24
C LYS A 592 17.31 -1.78 -7.39
N PRO A 593 17.53 -1.35 -8.66
CA PRO A 593 16.81 -1.92 -9.78
C PRO A 593 17.08 -3.42 -9.91
N VAL A 594 16.00 -4.20 -9.93
CA VAL A 594 15.96 -5.61 -10.29
C VAL A 594 15.85 -5.71 -11.81
N PHE A 595 16.64 -6.57 -12.44
CA PHE A 595 16.64 -6.76 -13.89
C PHE A 595 15.84 -8.00 -14.28
N GLY A 596 15.16 -7.93 -15.42
CA GLY A 596 14.45 -9.05 -15.99
C GLY A 596 15.36 -10.19 -16.48
N PRO A 597 14.77 -11.24 -17.07
CA PRO A 597 15.53 -12.33 -17.65
C PRO A 597 16.46 -11.91 -18.80
N PRO A 598 17.61 -12.58 -19.02
CA PRO A 598 18.48 -12.33 -20.17
C PRO A 598 17.79 -12.36 -21.54
N LEU A 599 16.72 -13.16 -21.71
CA LEU A 599 15.86 -13.13 -22.90
C LEU A 599 15.34 -11.72 -23.24
N ILE A 600 15.01 -10.92 -22.21
CA ILE A 600 14.49 -9.56 -22.37
C ILE A 600 15.62 -8.53 -22.32
N GLU A 601 16.54 -8.65 -21.36
CA GLU A 601 17.56 -7.64 -21.07
C GLU A 601 18.78 -7.70 -22.01
N CYS A 602 19.07 -8.83 -22.65
CA CYS A 602 20.28 -9.03 -23.45
C CYS A 602 20.04 -9.08 -24.97
N ARG A 603 21.13 -8.96 -25.72
CA ARG A 603 21.19 -9.05 -27.19
C ARG A 603 22.52 -9.67 -27.63
N VAL A 604 22.48 -10.53 -28.65
CA VAL A 604 23.70 -11.03 -29.32
C VAL A 604 24.14 -10.02 -30.38
N LYS A 605 25.44 -9.69 -30.43
CA LYS A 605 26.00 -8.63 -31.29
C LYS A 605 26.15 -9.04 -32.76
N ASP A 606 26.39 -10.33 -33.02
CA ASP A 606 26.57 -10.90 -34.36
C ASP A 606 25.68 -12.14 -34.51
N GLN A 607 24.77 -12.10 -35.49
CA GLN A 607 23.77 -13.15 -35.71
C GLN A 607 24.38 -14.55 -35.89
N ARG A 608 25.62 -14.63 -36.40
CA ARG A 608 26.31 -15.91 -36.65
C ARG A 608 26.64 -16.68 -35.38
N TYR A 609 26.74 -15.98 -34.24
CA TYR A 609 27.05 -16.58 -32.94
C TYR A 609 25.80 -16.82 -32.09
N VAL A 610 24.59 -16.57 -32.61
CA VAL A 610 23.34 -16.69 -31.83
C VAL A 610 23.11 -18.11 -31.32
N GLU A 611 23.33 -19.15 -32.14
CA GLU A 611 23.18 -20.55 -31.69
C GLU A 611 24.20 -20.94 -30.62
N ILE A 612 25.46 -20.51 -30.79
CA ILE A 612 26.55 -20.72 -29.84
C ILE A 612 26.28 -20.02 -28.50
N VAL A 613 25.97 -18.72 -28.53
CA VAL A 613 25.75 -17.91 -27.32
C VAL A 613 24.49 -18.37 -26.60
N GLU A 614 23.41 -18.66 -27.33
CA GLU A 614 22.19 -19.22 -26.75
C GLU A 614 22.45 -20.59 -26.11
N GLY A 615 23.21 -21.48 -26.77
CA GLY A 615 23.59 -22.78 -26.20
C GLY A 615 24.32 -22.70 -24.86
N ILE A 616 25.08 -21.62 -24.61
CA ILE A 616 25.81 -21.37 -23.36
C ILE A 616 24.89 -20.79 -22.27
N VAL A 617 23.94 -19.91 -22.62
CA VAL A 617 23.09 -19.18 -21.64
C VAL A 617 21.68 -19.75 -21.46
N ARG A 618 21.26 -20.72 -22.28
CA ARG A 618 19.87 -21.25 -22.32
C ARG A 618 19.33 -21.68 -20.96
N SER A 619 20.16 -22.27 -20.10
CA SER A 619 19.76 -22.68 -18.73
C SER A 619 19.37 -21.51 -17.83
N ASN A 620 19.91 -20.32 -18.09
CA ASN A 620 19.75 -19.12 -17.25
C ASN A 620 18.99 -18.00 -17.99
N ALA A 621 18.48 -18.25 -19.20
CA ALA A 621 17.82 -17.24 -20.04
C ALA A 621 16.51 -16.68 -19.44
N LEU A 622 15.93 -17.40 -18.46
CA LEU A 622 14.73 -17.02 -17.70
C LEU A 622 15.03 -16.43 -16.30
N ALA A 623 16.30 -16.34 -15.88
CA ALA A 623 16.68 -15.99 -14.51
C ALA A 623 16.60 -14.47 -14.23
N ILE A 624 15.84 -14.08 -13.21
CA ILE A 624 15.69 -12.70 -12.71
C ILE A 624 16.90 -12.31 -11.88
N THR A 625 17.46 -11.12 -12.09
CA THR A 625 18.75 -10.71 -11.49
C THR A 625 18.60 -9.59 -10.46
N CYS A 626 19.04 -9.84 -9.22
CA CYS A 626 18.97 -8.91 -8.09
C CYS A 626 20.35 -8.32 -7.72
N GLN A 627 20.35 -7.13 -7.11
CA GLN A 627 21.57 -6.39 -6.72
C GLN A 627 21.69 -6.12 -5.20
N SER A 628 20.70 -6.52 -4.41
CA SER A 628 20.71 -6.47 -2.94
C SER A 628 20.13 -7.76 -2.36
N GLN A 629 20.68 -8.20 -1.23
CA GLN A 629 20.14 -9.33 -0.48
C GLN A 629 18.73 -9.05 0.08
N LYS A 630 18.39 -7.77 0.29
CA LYS A 630 17.03 -7.35 0.70
C LYS A 630 16.02 -7.54 -0.43
N ASP A 631 16.36 -7.07 -1.63
CA ASP A 631 15.50 -7.20 -2.83
C ASP A 631 15.30 -8.68 -3.20
N TYR A 632 16.35 -9.50 -3.07
CA TYR A 632 16.26 -10.95 -3.20
C TYR A 632 15.29 -11.57 -2.18
N GLN A 633 15.40 -11.23 -0.89
CA GLN A 633 14.47 -11.72 0.15
C GLN A 633 13.03 -11.22 -0.06
N LEU A 634 12.84 -9.99 -0.52
CA LEU A 634 11.52 -9.44 -0.85
C LEU A 634 10.85 -10.27 -1.95
N LEU A 635 11.53 -10.49 -3.07
CA LEU A 635 11.01 -11.31 -4.17
C LEU A 635 10.79 -12.77 -3.77
N MET A 636 11.67 -13.34 -2.94
CA MET A 636 11.49 -14.69 -2.41
C MET A 636 10.19 -14.81 -1.60
N ASN A 637 9.92 -13.85 -0.72
CA ASN A 637 8.70 -13.80 0.09
C ASN A 637 7.44 -13.54 -0.77
N GLU A 638 7.52 -12.67 -1.78
CA GLU A 638 6.38 -12.29 -2.62
C GLU A 638 6.02 -13.37 -3.65
N PHE A 639 7.00 -14.08 -4.24
CA PHE A 639 6.74 -15.11 -5.25
C PHE A 639 6.41 -16.47 -4.65
N PHE A 640 7.21 -16.95 -3.69
CA PHE A 640 7.08 -18.30 -3.11
C PHE A 640 6.38 -18.32 -1.75
N GLY A 641 6.30 -17.18 -1.06
CA GLY A 641 5.83 -17.10 0.32
C GLY A 641 6.93 -17.45 1.33
N SER A 642 6.58 -17.32 2.62
CA SER A 642 7.51 -17.62 3.71
C SER A 642 6.82 -18.41 4.82
N LYS A 643 7.14 -19.71 4.89
CA LYS A 643 6.64 -20.65 5.91
C LYS A 643 6.95 -20.19 7.35
N LYS A 644 8.00 -19.38 7.56
CA LYS A 644 8.35 -18.79 8.88
C LYS A 644 7.66 -17.46 9.19
N ALA A 645 7.06 -16.80 8.20
CA ALA A 645 6.41 -15.49 8.38
C ALA A 645 4.88 -15.52 8.18
N GLY A 646 4.30 -16.64 7.74
CA GLY A 646 2.86 -16.76 7.42
C GLY A 646 2.45 -16.12 6.08
N ILE A 647 3.40 -15.49 5.38
CA ILE A 647 3.16 -14.81 4.10
C ILE A 647 2.90 -15.85 3.01
N LYS A 648 1.69 -15.84 2.45
CA LYS A 648 1.36 -16.53 1.19
C LYS A 648 1.84 -15.67 0.03
N GLY A 649 2.86 -16.13 -0.68
CA GLY A 649 3.29 -15.53 -1.94
C GLY A 649 2.35 -15.88 -3.10
N MET A 650 2.67 -15.40 -4.29
CA MET A 650 1.89 -15.58 -5.52
C MET A 650 1.81 -17.02 -6.03
N GLY A 651 2.55 -17.96 -5.42
CA GLY A 651 2.52 -19.38 -5.75
C GLY A 651 3.21 -19.69 -7.07
N LEU A 652 4.23 -18.91 -7.44
CA LEU A 652 4.99 -19.10 -8.67
C LEU A 652 5.97 -20.26 -8.48
N ALA A 653 5.96 -21.27 -9.35
CA ALA A 653 6.75 -22.49 -9.17
C ALA A 653 8.05 -22.50 -10.00
N GLU A 654 8.05 -21.89 -11.18
CA GLU A 654 9.12 -22.01 -12.19
C GLU A 654 10.17 -20.87 -12.13
N VAL A 655 9.97 -19.87 -11.26
CA VAL A 655 10.76 -18.63 -11.29
C VAL A 655 12.16 -18.86 -10.71
N THR A 656 13.20 -18.49 -11.44
CA THR A 656 14.58 -18.48 -10.94
C THR A 656 14.99 -17.05 -10.59
N ILE A 657 15.44 -16.82 -9.35
CA ILE A 657 15.94 -15.52 -8.86
C ILE A 657 17.40 -15.68 -8.45
N MET A 658 18.29 -14.82 -8.97
CA MET A 658 19.74 -14.91 -8.75
C MET A 658 20.31 -13.62 -8.13
N ASN A 659 21.26 -13.76 -7.20
CA ASN A 659 21.93 -12.63 -6.54
C ASN A 659 23.40 -12.95 -6.21
N TYR A 660 24.34 -12.11 -6.68
CA TYR A 660 25.78 -12.25 -6.43
C TYR A 660 26.39 -11.08 -5.63
N SER A 661 25.56 -10.17 -5.11
CA SER A 661 26.01 -8.98 -4.36
C SER A 661 26.80 -9.29 -3.08
N GLY A 662 26.68 -10.50 -2.52
CA GLY A 662 27.45 -10.97 -1.38
C GLY A 662 28.71 -11.77 -1.73
N THR A 663 29.06 -11.93 -3.01
CA THR A 663 30.26 -12.68 -3.44
C THR A 663 31.52 -11.82 -3.41
N SER A 664 32.69 -12.46 -3.48
CA SER A 664 34.00 -11.78 -3.64
C SER A 664 34.18 -11.09 -5.00
N ILE A 665 33.32 -11.39 -5.98
CA ILE A 665 33.34 -10.89 -7.36
C ILE A 665 31.96 -10.27 -7.71
N PRO A 666 31.56 -9.16 -7.05
CA PRO A 666 30.21 -8.60 -7.18
C PRO A 666 30.01 -7.72 -8.43
N THR A 667 31.07 -7.36 -9.16
CA THR A 667 31.04 -6.53 -10.38
C THR A 667 31.75 -7.21 -11.55
N LEU A 668 31.35 -6.86 -12.78
CA LEU A 668 31.88 -7.48 -14.00
C LEU A 668 33.35 -7.14 -14.23
N GLU A 669 33.82 -5.96 -13.80
CA GLU A 669 35.24 -5.55 -13.88
C GLU A 669 36.21 -6.51 -13.18
N ARG A 670 35.72 -7.32 -12.23
CA ARG A 670 36.51 -8.33 -11.51
C ARG A 670 36.48 -9.70 -12.20
N GLN A 671 35.56 -9.94 -13.14
CA GLN A 671 35.48 -11.16 -13.96
C GLN A 671 36.50 -11.08 -15.10
N ARG A 672 37.79 -11.34 -14.81
CA ARG A 672 38.85 -11.30 -15.83
C ARG A 672 38.87 -12.57 -16.68
N SER A 673 38.81 -12.40 -18.00
CA SER A 673 39.06 -13.49 -18.94
C SER A 673 40.48 -14.06 -18.81
N PRO A 674 40.69 -15.39 -18.98
CA PRO A 674 41.99 -16.04 -18.78
C PRO A 674 43.16 -15.52 -19.63
N MET A 675 42.88 -14.97 -20.81
CA MET A 675 43.87 -14.32 -21.68
C MET A 675 43.21 -13.27 -22.59
N SER A 676 44.01 -12.42 -23.24
CA SER A 676 43.47 -11.42 -24.18
C SER A 676 42.89 -12.06 -25.44
N ILE A 677 41.90 -11.40 -26.05
CA ILE A 677 41.28 -11.82 -27.32
C ILE A 677 42.34 -11.95 -28.44
N GLN A 678 43.40 -11.13 -28.40
CA GLN A 678 44.49 -11.19 -29.36
C GLN A 678 45.33 -12.46 -29.20
N GLU A 679 45.69 -12.83 -27.97
CA GLU A 679 46.40 -14.09 -27.68
C GLU A 679 45.53 -15.32 -27.99
N LEU A 680 44.24 -15.27 -27.65
CA LEU A 680 43.28 -16.34 -27.92
C LEU A 680 43.16 -16.62 -29.43
N ARG A 681 43.03 -15.57 -30.24
CA ARG A 681 43.01 -15.67 -31.71
C ARG A 681 44.34 -16.16 -32.28
N GLN A 682 45.47 -15.64 -31.79
CA GLN A 682 46.80 -15.97 -32.34
C GLN A 682 47.31 -17.36 -31.95
N ARG A 683 47.15 -17.77 -30.69
CA ARG A 683 47.68 -19.04 -30.16
C ARG A 683 46.72 -20.21 -30.32
N HIS A 684 45.41 -19.97 -30.19
CA HIS A 684 44.39 -21.02 -30.14
C HIS A 684 43.37 -20.97 -31.28
N ARG A 685 43.42 -19.96 -32.16
CA ARG A 685 42.54 -19.83 -33.34
C ARG A 685 41.03 -19.86 -33.00
N MET A 686 40.66 -19.40 -31.81
CA MET A 686 39.27 -19.18 -31.40
C MET A 686 38.85 -17.74 -31.67
N ASP A 687 37.59 -17.49 -31.96
CA ASP A 687 37.10 -16.20 -32.46
C ASP A 687 36.92 -15.14 -31.34
N GLY A 688 36.67 -15.56 -30.10
CA GLY A 688 36.60 -14.70 -28.91
C GLY A 688 36.10 -15.45 -27.68
N TRP A 689 35.82 -14.74 -26.59
CA TRP A 689 35.07 -15.25 -25.43
C TRP A 689 33.57 -15.07 -25.65
N ALA A 690 32.72 -15.92 -25.08
CA ALA A 690 31.26 -15.81 -25.24
C ALA A 690 30.69 -14.44 -24.79
N LEU A 691 31.29 -13.83 -23.76
CA LEU A 691 30.99 -12.47 -23.30
C LEU A 691 31.22 -11.40 -24.38
N ASP A 692 32.19 -11.58 -25.28
CA ASP A 692 32.50 -10.61 -26.35
C ASP A 692 31.33 -10.47 -27.33
N PHE A 693 30.54 -11.52 -27.51
CA PHE A 693 29.42 -11.57 -28.46
C PHE A 693 28.06 -11.23 -27.84
N LEU A 694 27.99 -11.02 -26.52
CA LEU A 694 26.75 -10.68 -25.79
C LEU A 694 26.77 -9.21 -25.31
N GLU A 695 25.60 -8.57 -25.33
CA GLU A 695 25.35 -7.20 -24.88
C GLU A 695 24.17 -7.20 -23.89
N GLY A 696 24.21 -6.37 -22.84
CA GLY A 696 23.18 -6.27 -21.82
C GLY A 696 23.65 -5.51 -20.56
N PRO A 697 22.80 -5.35 -19.53
CA PRO A 697 23.15 -4.69 -18.28
C PRO A 697 24.28 -5.40 -17.52
N GLU A 698 25.19 -4.64 -16.90
CA GLU A 698 26.34 -5.20 -16.17
C GLU A 698 25.96 -6.27 -15.13
N PRO A 699 24.90 -6.11 -14.31
CA PRO A 699 24.56 -7.13 -13.31
C PRO A 699 24.09 -8.45 -13.94
N VAL A 700 23.37 -8.39 -15.06
CA VAL A 700 22.90 -9.56 -15.81
C VAL A 700 24.08 -10.28 -16.47
N LEU A 701 25.03 -9.53 -17.04
CA LEU A 701 26.28 -10.09 -17.56
C LEU A 701 27.14 -10.69 -16.43
N ASN A 702 27.18 -10.11 -15.23
CA ASN A 702 27.91 -10.69 -14.10
C ASN A 702 27.25 -11.99 -13.59
N MET A 703 25.92 -12.07 -13.56
CA MET A 703 25.20 -13.32 -13.27
C MET A 703 25.57 -14.43 -14.28
N LEU A 704 25.53 -14.12 -15.58
CA LEU A 704 25.93 -15.07 -16.63
C LEU A 704 27.43 -15.40 -16.61
N CYS A 705 28.28 -14.55 -16.03
CA CYS A 705 29.68 -14.83 -15.77
C CYS A 705 29.90 -15.82 -14.62
N HIS A 706 29.07 -15.80 -13.58
CA HIS A 706 29.13 -16.77 -12.48
C HIS A 706 28.57 -18.14 -12.91
N GLU A 707 27.37 -18.18 -13.50
CA GLU A 707 26.68 -19.43 -13.85
C GLU A 707 27.18 -20.04 -15.17
N SER A 708 27.02 -19.31 -16.27
CA SER A 708 27.32 -19.78 -17.64
C SER A 708 28.77 -19.50 -18.07
N ARG A 709 29.61 -18.92 -17.18
CA ARG A 709 31.06 -18.70 -17.38
C ARG A 709 31.43 -18.03 -18.72
N ILE A 710 30.60 -17.07 -19.16
CA ILE A 710 30.75 -16.44 -20.49
C ILE A 710 32.07 -15.68 -20.67
N HIS A 711 32.72 -15.24 -19.58
CA HIS A 711 34.04 -14.57 -19.60
C HIS A 711 35.22 -15.54 -19.86
N SER A 712 35.04 -16.85 -19.67
CA SER A 712 36.10 -17.87 -19.69
C SER A 712 35.78 -19.08 -20.59
N THR A 713 34.68 -19.01 -21.34
CA THR A 713 34.31 -19.98 -22.39
C THR A 713 34.65 -19.38 -23.77
N PRO A 714 35.67 -19.90 -24.49
CA PRO A 714 36.01 -19.42 -25.82
C PRO A 714 35.12 -20.08 -26.87
N VAL A 715 34.82 -19.34 -27.93
CA VAL A 715 33.91 -19.74 -29.00
C VAL A 715 34.58 -19.68 -30.37
N THR A 716 34.17 -20.54 -31.29
CA THR A 716 34.56 -20.44 -32.71
C THR A 716 33.49 -20.98 -33.66
N LEU A 717 33.44 -20.45 -34.88
CA LEU A 717 32.61 -20.96 -35.97
C LEU A 717 33.31 -22.06 -36.81
N ARG A 718 34.43 -22.61 -36.31
CA ARG A 718 35.21 -23.65 -36.98
C ARG A 718 35.12 -24.99 -36.24
N SER A 719 34.85 -26.06 -36.98
CA SER A 719 34.98 -27.43 -36.47
C SER A 719 36.45 -27.76 -36.17
N LEU A 720 36.74 -28.20 -34.95
CA LEU A 720 38.09 -28.50 -34.48
C LEU A 720 38.51 -29.92 -34.86
N SER A 721 39.80 -30.13 -35.14
CA SER A 721 40.35 -31.48 -35.30
C SER A 721 40.51 -32.20 -33.95
N PRO A 722 40.55 -33.55 -33.89
CA PRO A 722 40.76 -34.28 -32.65
C PRO A 722 42.04 -33.90 -31.91
N GLN A 723 43.11 -33.54 -32.62
CA GLN A 723 44.36 -33.08 -32.03
C GLN A 723 44.22 -31.70 -31.36
N GLU A 724 43.43 -30.80 -31.94
CA GLU A 724 43.12 -29.49 -31.35
C GLU A 724 42.21 -29.61 -30.13
N ASN A 725 41.16 -30.44 -30.21
CA ASN A 725 40.28 -30.72 -29.07
C ASN A 725 41.08 -31.30 -27.88
N ASN A 726 41.89 -32.35 -28.10
CA ASN A 726 42.71 -32.96 -27.06
C ASN A 726 43.71 -31.97 -26.41
N ALA A 727 44.22 -31.00 -27.18
CA ALA A 727 45.06 -29.94 -26.65
C ALA A 727 44.27 -28.93 -25.79
N PHE A 728 43.02 -28.64 -26.14
CA PHE A 728 42.15 -27.71 -25.41
C PHE A 728 41.64 -28.27 -24.08
N GLU A 729 41.52 -29.60 -23.93
CA GLU A 729 41.13 -30.26 -22.66
C GLU A 729 41.98 -29.85 -21.45
N ASN A 730 43.24 -29.48 -21.68
CA ASN A 730 44.20 -29.11 -20.64
C ASN A 730 44.31 -27.57 -20.44
N ILE A 731 43.56 -26.78 -21.22
CA ILE A 731 43.67 -25.32 -21.30
C ILE A 731 42.35 -24.65 -20.92
N PHE A 732 41.22 -25.17 -21.38
CA PHE A 732 39.89 -24.61 -21.17
C PHE A 732 38.97 -25.61 -20.45
N GLN A 733 38.25 -25.15 -19.41
CA GLN A 733 37.27 -26.00 -18.73
C GLN A 733 36.00 -26.23 -19.57
N SER A 734 35.76 -25.36 -20.56
CA SER A 734 34.65 -25.46 -21.50
C SER A 734 35.00 -24.67 -22.77
N TRP A 735 34.58 -25.12 -23.95
CA TRP A 735 34.70 -24.40 -25.23
C TRP A 735 33.60 -24.80 -26.23
N VAL A 736 33.32 -23.96 -27.22
CA VAL A 736 32.19 -24.16 -28.15
C VAL A 736 32.61 -23.97 -29.61
N THR A 737 32.20 -24.90 -30.48
CA THR A 737 32.44 -24.89 -31.94
C THR A 737 31.17 -24.51 -32.72
N ASP A 738 31.15 -24.73 -34.05
CA ASP A 738 29.95 -24.59 -34.88
C ASP A 738 28.82 -25.57 -34.53
N ARG A 739 29.13 -26.65 -33.80
CA ARG A 739 28.20 -27.77 -33.54
C ARG A 739 28.17 -28.25 -32.11
N ASP A 740 29.26 -28.18 -31.37
CA ASP A 740 29.37 -28.86 -30.08
C ASP A 740 29.92 -27.95 -28.99
N HIS A 741 29.30 -28.04 -27.81
CA HIS A 741 29.80 -27.51 -26.55
C HIS A 741 30.55 -28.62 -25.81
N TYR A 742 31.86 -28.45 -25.68
CA TYR A 742 32.74 -29.34 -24.93
C TYR A 742 32.89 -28.81 -23.50
N THR A 743 32.77 -29.69 -22.50
CA THR A 743 33.00 -29.35 -21.08
C THR A 743 33.84 -30.42 -20.39
N VAL A 744 34.89 -30.01 -19.68
CA VAL A 744 35.79 -30.88 -18.94
C VAL A 744 35.33 -30.97 -17.48
N ARG A 745 35.08 -32.18 -16.98
CA ARG A 745 34.86 -32.45 -15.55
C ARG A 745 35.99 -33.30 -14.99
N TRP A 746 36.63 -32.82 -13.94
CA TRP A 746 37.55 -33.60 -13.11
C TRP A 746 36.74 -34.57 -12.24
N ARG A 747 37.17 -35.82 -12.16
CA ARG A 747 36.52 -36.91 -11.41
C ARG A 747 37.51 -37.52 -10.40
N LYS A 748 37.76 -36.80 -9.31
CA LYS A 748 38.72 -37.22 -8.26
C LYS A 748 38.46 -38.61 -7.68
N GLU A 749 37.21 -39.07 -7.75
CA GLU A 749 36.76 -40.45 -7.49
C GLU A 749 37.60 -41.55 -8.20
N TYR A 750 38.23 -41.22 -9.34
CA TYR A 750 39.01 -42.14 -10.17
C TYR A 750 40.52 -41.79 -10.17
N GLY A 751 40.98 -40.93 -9.24
CA GLY A 751 42.36 -40.43 -9.13
C GLY A 751 42.49 -38.93 -9.41
N ASP A 752 43.57 -38.32 -8.94
CA ASP A 752 43.75 -36.85 -8.99
C ASP A 752 43.79 -36.28 -10.42
N ASP A 753 44.41 -36.99 -11.37
CA ASP A 753 44.47 -36.60 -12.79
C ASP A 753 43.27 -37.09 -13.64
N ALA A 754 42.30 -37.79 -13.03
CA ALA A 754 41.19 -38.37 -13.78
C ALA A 754 40.20 -37.28 -14.25
N LYS A 755 40.10 -37.11 -15.57
CA LYS A 755 39.19 -36.16 -16.23
C LYS A 755 38.26 -36.86 -17.22
N SER A 756 37.03 -36.38 -17.33
CA SER A 756 36.06 -36.79 -18.35
C SER A 756 35.57 -35.58 -19.14
N VAL A 757 35.69 -35.62 -20.46
CA VAL A 757 35.17 -34.60 -21.37
C VAL A 757 33.78 -35.01 -21.82
N ASN A 758 32.84 -34.08 -21.79
CA ASN A 758 31.49 -34.26 -22.32
C ASN A 758 31.29 -33.30 -23.50
N ALA A 759 31.01 -33.86 -24.69
CA ALA A 759 30.65 -33.11 -25.88
C ALA A 759 29.12 -33.16 -26.05
N ARG A 760 28.48 -32.00 -26.10
CA ARG A 760 27.03 -31.86 -26.29
C ARG A 760 26.75 -31.06 -27.54
N ASN A 761 25.91 -31.58 -28.43
CA ASN A 761 25.54 -30.87 -29.63
C ASN A 761 24.70 -29.62 -29.30
N ILE A 762 24.97 -28.51 -29.99
CA ILE A 762 24.35 -27.21 -29.78
C ILE A 762 22.96 -27.23 -30.41
N LEU A 763 21.94 -27.04 -29.59
CA LEU A 763 20.56 -26.95 -30.05
C LEU A 763 20.35 -25.63 -30.82
N ARG A 764 19.64 -25.70 -31.96
CA ARG A 764 19.29 -24.52 -32.77
C ARG A 764 18.65 -23.41 -31.94
N ALA A 765 18.91 -22.15 -32.32
CA ALA A 765 18.45 -20.99 -31.58
C ALA A 765 16.96 -20.68 -31.77
N GLY A 766 16.28 -20.39 -30.66
CA GLY A 766 14.89 -19.95 -30.60
C GLY A 766 14.60 -18.84 -29.57
N ILE A 767 15.51 -18.60 -28.61
CA ILE A 767 15.35 -17.59 -27.56
C ILE A 767 15.80 -16.21 -28.05
N PHE A 768 16.97 -16.12 -28.69
CA PHE A 768 17.53 -14.88 -29.20
C PHE A 768 17.33 -14.67 -30.72
N ASN A 769 16.76 -15.66 -31.41
CA ASN A 769 16.55 -15.65 -32.87
C ASN A 769 15.21 -14.97 -33.29
N THR A 770 14.73 -14.01 -32.50
CA THR A 770 13.39 -13.41 -32.63
C THR A 770 13.30 -12.36 -33.76
N GLN A 771 13.51 -12.78 -35.00
CA GLN A 771 13.20 -11.97 -36.20
C GLN A 771 12.03 -12.52 -37.03
N GLN A 772 11.59 -13.76 -36.80
CA GLN A 772 10.37 -14.26 -37.42
C GLN A 772 9.16 -13.76 -36.63
N VAL A 773 8.51 -12.73 -37.18
CA VAL A 773 7.13 -12.37 -36.81
C VAL A 773 6.24 -13.57 -37.09
N ASP A 774 5.46 -13.99 -36.09
CA ASP A 774 4.38 -14.95 -36.32
C ASP A 774 3.25 -14.26 -37.10
N GLN A 775 3.44 -14.23 -38.43
CA GLN A 775 2.48 -13.64 -39.36
C GLN A 775 1.16 -14.40 -39.35
N ALA A 776 1.18 -15.71 -39.06
CA ALA A 776 -0.03 -16.53 -38.94
C ALA A 776 -0.83 -16.15 -37.69
N ALA A 777 -0.22 -16.01 -36.52
CA ALA A 777 -0.90 -15.52 -35.32
C ALA A 777 -1.46 -14.10 -35.51
N LYS A 778 -0.69 -13.22 -36.18
CA LYS A 778 -1.17 -11.88 -36.53
C LYS A 778 -2.39 -11.93 -37.47
N GLN A 779 -2.31 -12.68 -38.57
CA GLN A 779 -3.40 -12.83 -39.53
C GLN A 779 -4.65 -13.44 -38.87
N ASN A 780 -4.49 -14.51 -38.08
CA ASN A 780 -5.58 -15.11 -37.32
C ASN A 780 -6.31 -14.13 -36.40
N LEU A 781 -5.60 -13.16 -35.79
CA LEU A 781 -6.21 -12.10 -34.99
C LEU A 781 -6.85 -11.00 -35.85
N GLU A 782 -6.22 -10.61 -36.97
CA GLU A 782 -6.79 -9.64 -37.92
C GLU A 782 -8.06 -10.18 -38.62
N ASP A 783 -8.13 -11.48 -38.90
CA ASP A 783 -9.28 -12.15 -39.51
C ASP A 783 -10.41 -12.40 -38.49
N LYS A 784 -10.10 -12.84 -37.27
CA LYS A 784 -11.09 -12.87 -36.16
C LYS A 784 -11.67 -11.48 -35.89
N MET A 785 -10.83 -10.44 -35.91
CA MET A 785 -11.27 -9.06 -35.78
C MET A 785 -12.17 -8.63 -36.96
N GLN A 786 -11.89 -9.06 -38.19
CA GLN A 786 -12.75 -8.77 -39.35
C GLN A 786 -14.09 -9.49 -39.27
N ALA A 787 -14.12 -10.78 -38.91
CA ALA A 787 -15.34 -11.55 -38.71
C ALA A 787 -16.24 -10.92 -37.64
N LEU A 788 -15.71 -10.65 -36.44
CA LEU A 788 -16.46 -10.02 -35.37
C LEU A 788 -16.98 -8.62 -35.75
N LYS A 789 -16.21 -7.85 -36.55
CA LYS A 789 -16.65 -6.55 -37.08
C LYS A 789 -17.81 -6.68 -38.07
N PHE A 790 -17.80 -7.69 -38.94
CA PHE A 790 -18.89 -7.97 -39.86
C PHE A 790 -20.18 -8.33 -39.09
N GLU A 791 -20.11 -9.27 -38.16
CA GLU A 791 -21.25 -9.67 -37.33
C GLU A 791 -21.77 -8.51 -36.45
N CYS A 792 -20.88 -7.63 -35.95
CA CYS A 792 -21.32 -6.40 -35.29
C CYS A 792 -22.09 -5.47 -36.23
N SER A 793 -21.70 -5.39 -37.51
CA SER A 793 -22.39 -4.57 -38.52
C SER A 793 -23.79 -5.12 -38.83
N GLU A 794 -23.93 -6.43 -39.00
CA GLU A 794 -25.24 -7.07 -39.21
C GLU A 794 -26.17 -6.87 -38.01
N ILE A 795 -25.64 -7.01 -36.79
CA ILE A 795 -26.41 -6.76 -35.55
C ILE A 795 -26.81 -5.28 -35.48
N GLU A 796 -25.94 -4.33 -35.82
CA GLU A 796 -26.27 -2.91 -35.85
C GLU A 796 -27.33 -2.57 -36.90
N GLU A 797 -27.24 -3.11 -38.11
CA GLU A 797 -28.22 -2.88 -39.17
C GLU A 797 -29.60 -3.44 -38.76
N TYR A 798 -29.65 -4.66 -38.23
CA TYR A 798 -30.90 -5.24 -37.72
C TYR A 798 -31.48 -4.41 -36.55
N VAL A 799 -30.66 -3.99 -35.59
CA VAL A 799 -31.09 -3.17 -34.45
C VAL A 799 -31.61 -1.80 -34.91
N ASN A 800 -30.93 -1.16 -35.87
CA ASN A 800 -31.36 0.13 -36.43
C ASN A 800 -32.68 -0.01 -37.20
N GLY A 801 -32.84 -1.05 -38.03
CA GLY A 801 -34.08 -1.34 -38.75
C GLY A 801 -35.25 -1.67 -37.82
N ALA A 802 -35.02 -2.44 -36.75
CA ALA A 802 -36.04 -2.75 -35.74
C ALA A 802 -36.41 -1.52 -34.90
N LYS A 803 -35.43 -0.69 -34.53
CA LYS A 803 -35.65 0.58 -33.84
C LYS A 803 -36.50 1.56 -34.68
N ALA A 804 -36.26 1.65 -35.98
CA ALA A 804 -37.09 2.46 -36.87
C ALA A 804 -38.57 2.00 -36.89
N ARG A 805 -38.83 0.69 -36.81
CA ARG A 805 -40.19 0.13 -36.67
C ARG A 805 -40.81 0.47 -35.31
N TYR A 806 -40.04 0.34 -34.23
CA TYR A 806 -40.46 0.72 -32.88
C TYR A 806 -40.82 2.22 -32.78
N ASP A 807 -39.97 3.10 -33.32
CA ASP A 807 -40.18 4.55 -33.31
C ASP A 807 -41.40 4.96 -34.16
N ALA A 808 -41.72 4.23 -35.24
CA ALA A 808 -42.95 4.43 -36.02
C ALA A 808 -44.21 4.02 -35.24
N ILE A 809 -44.19 2.88 -34.54
CA ILE A 809 -45.29 2.42 -33.69
C ILE A 809 -45.51 3.36 -32.50
N GLN A 810 -44.45 3.88 -31.88
CA GLN A 810 -44.55 4.87 -30.81
C GLN A 810 -45.19 6.20 -31.27
N LYS A 811 -44.95 6.64 -32.52
CA LYS A 811 -45.65 7.79 -33.10
C LYS A 811 -47.15 7.52 -33.22
N GLN A 812 -47.55 6.37 -33.80
CA GLN A 812 -48.96 5.98 -33.90
C GLN A 812 -49.64 5.89 -32.52
N ILE A 813 -48.98 5.29 -31.52
CA ILE A 813 -49.45 5.27 -30.13
C ILE A 813 -49.64 6.70 -29.61
N SER A 814 -48.72 7.64 -29.88
CA SER A 814 -48.84 9.04 -29.43
C SER A 814 -50.00 9.79 -30.10
N GLU A 815 -50.26 9.52 -31.38
CA GLU A 815 -51.35 10.13 -32.16
C GLU A 815 -52.71 9.63 -31.67
N LEU A 816 -52.88 8.31 -31.50
CA LEU A 816 -54.10 7.73 -30.95
C LEU A 816 -54.38 8.15 -29.51
N ASN A 817 -53.34 8.34 -28.69
CA ASN A 817 -53.51 8.92 -27.35
C ASN A 817 -53.93 10.39 -27.42
N ARG A 818 -53.49 11.17 -28.43
CA ARG A 818 -53.96 12.54 -28.65
C ARG A 818 -55.45 12.54 -29.01
N GLU A 819 -55.87 11.72 -29.97
CA GLU A 819 -57.28 11.54 -30.37
C GLU A 819 -58.16 11.15 -29.17
N LYS A 820 -57.74 10.13 -28.40
CA LYS A 820 -58.43 9.69 -27.19
C LYS A 820 -58.58 10.80 -26.14
N VAL A 821 -57.55 11.64 -25.97
CA VAL A 821 -57.60 12.80 -25.07
C VAL A 821 -58.50 13.91 -25.62
N GLU A 822 -58.56 14.11 -26.94
CA GLU A 822 -59.45 15.08 -27.58
C GLU A 822 -60.94 14.67 -27.47
N ILE A 823 -61.25 13.40 -27.75
CA ILE A 823 -62.59 12.80 -27.58
C ILE A 823 -63.07 12.95 -26.12
N ASN A 824 -62.22 12.64 -25.14
CA ASN A 824 -62.59 12.80 -23.73
C ASN A 824 -62.77 14.27 -23.32
N LYS A 825 -61.91 15.18 -23.79
CA LYS A 825 -62.07 16.63 -23.57
C LYS A 825 -63.38 17.17 -24.15
N GLU A 826 -63.86 16.64 -25.27
CA GLU A 826 -65.14 17.06 -25.86
C GLU A 826 -66.32 16.60 -24.99
N LYS A 827 -66.33 15.32 -24.59
CA LYS A 827 -67.34 14.74 -23.67
C LYS A 827 -67.41 15.51 -22.35
N ASP A 828 -66.26 15.76 -21.73
CA ASP A 828 -66.19 16.42 -20.42
C ASP A 828 -66.61 17.91 -20.51
N LYS A 829 -66.24 18.63 -21.59
CA LYS A 829 -66.72 20.00 -21.85
C LYS A 829 -68.25 20.10 -21.88
N LYS A 830 -68.91 19.17 -22.58
CA LYS A 830 -70.37 19.16 -22.74
C LYS A 830 -71.07 18.82 -21.41
N LEU A 831 -70.59 17.81 -20.68
CA LEU A 831 -71.08 17.47 -19.34
C LEU A 831 -70.89 18.61 -18.33
N ASP A 832 -69.75 19.30 -18.35
CA ASP A 832 -69.48 20.43 -17.45
C ASP A 832 -70.30 21.68 -17.78
N ALA A 833 -70.73 21.87 -19.03
CA ALA A 833 -71.68 22.93 -19.39
C ALA A 833 -73.07 22.64 -18.80
N GLN A 834 -73.59 21.42 -19.01
CA GLN A 834 -74.89 21.00 -18.47
C GLN A 834 -74.93 21.07 -16.93
N ARG A 835 -73.86 20.63 -16.25
CA ARG A 835 -73.72 20.72 -14.78
C ARG A 835 -73.67 22.15 -14.26
N ARG A 836 -72.94 23.06 -14.93
CA ARG A 836 -72.83 24.46 -14.50
C ARG A 836 -74.15 25.23 -14.67
N TRP A 837 -74.91 24.94 -15.73
CA TRP A 837 -76.23 25.55 -15.94
C TRP A 837 -77.20 25.25 -14.78
N VAL A 838 -77.26 23.99 -14.32
CA VAL A 838 -78.12 23.59 -13.18
C VAL A 838 -77.71 24.26 -11.85
N ALA A 839 -76.45 24.68 -11.71
CA ALA A 839 -75.94 25.36 -10.52
C ALA A 839 -76.08 26.90 -10.56
N LEU A 840 -76.55 27.50 -11.66
CA LEU A 840 -76.40 28.94 -11.97
C LEU A 840 -77.51 29.85 -11.43
N GLY A 841 -78.07 29.53 -10.25
CA GLY A 841 -79.30 30.14 -9.73
C GLY A 841 -79.25 31.63 -9.35
N THR A 842 -78.07 32.20 -9.07
CA THR A 842 -77.92 33.55 -8.48
C THR A 842 -77.07 34.51 -9.33
N ARG A 843 -77.66 35.06 -10.40
CA ARG A 843 -77.01 36.01 -11.34
C ARG A 843 -76.33 37.24 -10.69
N ILE A 844 -76.70 37.60 -9.46
CA ILE A 844 -76.15 38.75 -8.72
C ILE A 844 -74.73 38.45 -8.20
N GLU A 845 -74.47 37.25 -7.69
CA GLU A 845 -73.15 36.87 -7.14
C GLU A 845 -72.07 36.79 -8.23
N LEU A 846 -72.44 36.33 -9.43
CA LEU A 846 -71.52 36.21 -10.57
C LEU A 846 -70.92 37.58 -10.95
N ARG A 847 -71.74 38.64 -10.98
CA ARG A 847 -71.28 40.00 -11.29
C ARG A 847 -70.23 40.49 -10.30
N SER A 848 -70.49 40.35 -8.99
CA SER A 848 -69.55 40.79 -7.96
C SER A 848 -68.22 40.01 -8.00
N ARG A 849 -68.27 38.71 -8.32
CA ARG A 849 -67.05 37.91 -8.53
C ARG A 849 -66.24 38.37 -9.75
N ILE A 850 -66.88 38.72 -10.87
CA ILE A 850 -66.18 39.24 -12.06
C ILE A 850 -65.45 40.54 -11.72
N GLU A 851 -66.12 41.48 -11.04
CA GLU A 851 -65.54 42.78 -10.64
C GLU A 851 -64.33 42.58 -9.68
N GLN A 852 -64.38 41.58 -8.77
CA GLN A 852 -63.25 41.24 -7.89
C GLN A 852 -62.05 40.61 -8.61
N GLU A 853 -62.27 39.70 -9.58
CA GLU A 853 -61.16 39.09 -10.34
C GLU A 853 -60.52 40.07 -11.34
N GLU A 854 -61.30 41.00 -11.91
CA GLU A 854 -60.76 42.09 -12.74
C GLU A 854 -59.82 43.01 -11.93
N GLY A 855 -60.18 43.33 -10.68
CA GLY A 855 -59.30 44.07 -9.76
C GLY A 855 -57.99 43.34 -9.45
N LYS A 856 -58.04 42.02 -9.22
CA LYS A 856 -56.84 41.18 -8.99
C LYS A 856 -55.95 41.08 -10.23
N LEU A 857 -56.54 41.00 -11.42
CA LEU A 857 -55.79 41.03 -12.69
C LEU A 857 -55.07 42.38 -12.84
N ALA A 858 -55.74 43.50 -12.59
CA ALA A 858 -55.13 44.83 -12.67
C ALA A 858 -53.91 44.98 -11.74
N GLN A 859 -53.98 44.50 -10.49
CA GLN A 859 -52.83 44.51 -9.58
C GLN A 859 -51.65 43.66 -10.08
N LYS A 860 -51.90 42.47 -10.63
CA LYS A 860 -50.84 41.58 -11.17
C LYS A 860 -50.17 42.07 -12.47
N MET A 861 -50.70 43.11 -13.12
CA MET A 861 -50.11 43.69 -14.33
C MET A 861 -48.90 44.59 -14.04
N ASN A 862 -48.80 45.22 -12.86
CA ASN A 862 -47.74 46.18 -12.51
C ASN A 862 -46.40 45.53 -12.07
N GLY A 863 -46.10 44.31 -12.51
CA GLY A 863 -44.89 43.57 -12.11
C GLY A 863 -43.69 43.80 -13.01
N ASN A 864 -42.65 44.48 -12.51
CA ASN A 864 -41.45 44.86 -13.30
C ASN A 864 -40.44 43.72 -13.61
N TYR A 865 -40.74 42.46 -13.28
CA TYR A 865 -39.82 41.32 -13.38
C TYR A 865 -39.23 41.08 -14.77
N LYS A 866 -39.92 41.50 -15.84
CA LYS A 866 -39.38 41.49 -17.22
C LYS A 866 -38.17 42.41 -17.38
N GLN A 867 -38.23 43.63 -16.84
CA GLN A 867 -37.13 44.60 -16.90
C GLN A 867 -35.93 44.12 -16.07
N GLU A 868 -36.21 43.58 -14.87
CA GLU A 868 -35.21 42.95 -14.00
C GLU A 868 -34.44 41.82 -14.73
N ALA A 869 -35.15 40.91 -15.39
CA ALA A 869 -34.55 39.83 -16.18
C ALA A 869 -33.73 40.35 -17.37
N GLU A 870 -34.18 41.39 -18.08
CA GLU A 870 -33.42 41.99 -19.19
C GLU A 870 -32.14 42.72 -18.72
N ILE A 871 -32.16 43.35 -17.53
CA ILE A 871 -30.99 43.97 -16.92
C ILE A 871 -29.98 42.89 -16.47
N LEU A 872 -30.45 41.85 -15.79
CA LEU A 872 -29.61 40.71 -15.36
C LEU A 872 -28.99 39.97 -16.56
N GLY A 873 -29.72 39.81 -17.66
CA GLY A 873 -29.19 39.25 -18.91
C GLY A 873 -28.04 40.07 -19.50
N LYS A 874 -28.17 41.41 -19.51
CA LYS A 874 -27.09 42.32 -19.97
C LYS A 874 -25.87 42.25 -19.04
N GLN A 875 -26.06 42.25 -17.72
CA GLN A 875 -24.97 42.07 -16.75
C GLN A 875 -24.21 40.74 -16.95
N LEU A 876 -24.94 39.64 -17.15
CA LEU A 876 -24.35 38.32 -17.38
C LEU A 876 -23.55 38.26 -18.69
N SER A 877 -24.04 38.86 -19.78
CA SER A 877 -23.30 38.91 -21.05
C SER A 877 -21.99 39.71 -20.94
N ALA A 878 -21.98 40.81 -20.19
CA ALA A 878 -20.78 41.61 -19.95
C ALA A 878 -19.71 40.81 -19.19
N LEU A 879 -20.10 40.13 -18.10
CA LEU A 879 -19.20 39.25 -17.32
C LEU A 879 -18.63 38.10 -18.15
N CYS A 880 -19.43 37.52 -19.07
CA CYS A 880 -18.94 36.48 -19.98
C CYS A 880 -17.88 37.01 -20.97
N ILE A 881 -18.04 38.24 -21.47
CA ILE A 881 -17.06 38.90 -22.35
C ILE A 881 -15.78 39.25 -21.57
N GLU A 882 -15.90 39.69 -20.32
CA GLU A 882 -14.76 39.96 -19.43
C GLU A 882 -13.95 38.68 -19.17
N ARG A 883 -14.62 37.58 -18.80
CA ARG A 883 -13.99 36.26 -18.64
C ARG A 883 -13.30 35.79 -19.92
N ALA A 884 -13.89 36.00 -21.09
CA ALA A 884 -13.28 35.62 -22.38
C ALA A 884 -11.99 36.40 -22.66
N LYS A 885 -11.95 37.71 -22.35
CA LYS A 885 -10.73 38.52 -22.43
C LYS A 885 -9.66 38.04 -21.44
N GLY A 886 -10.06 37.72 -20.21
CA GLY A 886 -9.19 37.12 -19.19
C GLY A 886 -8.59 35.78 -19.64
N ALA A 887 -9.39 34.92 -20.28
CA ALA A 887 -8.92 33.62 -20.78
C ALA A 887 -7.88 33.77 -21.90
N LEU A 888 -8.05 34.75 -22.80
CA LEU A 888 -7.08 35.05 -23.86
C LEU A 888 -5.75 35.59 -23.29
N GLN A 889 -5.80 36.49 -22.31
CA GLN A 889 -4.59 36.98 -21.63
C GLN A 889 -3.90 35.89 -20.79
N PHE A 890 -4.67 35.02 -20.14
CA PHE A 890 -4.13 33.85 -19.46
C PHE A 890 -3.41 32.90 -20.42
N ALA A 891 -3.98 32.65 -21.62
CA ALA A 891 -3.34 31.80 -22.63
C ALA A 891 -2.01 32.38 -23.15
N THR A 892 -1.90 33.69 -23.34
CA THR A 892 -0.61 34.30 -23.73
C THR A 892 0.41 34.28 -22.58
N MET A 893 -0.04 34.43 -21.32
CA MET A 893 0.83 34.22 -20.15
C MET A 893 1.33 32.77 -20.06
N VAL A 894 0.47 31.76 -20.26
CA VAL A 894 0.84 30.34 -20.32
C VAL A 894 1.90 30.09 -21.40
N ASN A 895 1.73 30.63 -22.60
CA ASN A 895 2.74 30.47 -23.66
C ASN A 895 4.09 31.10 -23.28
N SER A 896 4.08 32.25 -22.59
CA SER A 896 5.32 32.85 -22.07
C SER A 896 6.00 32.00 -20.97
N TYR A 897 5.21 31.32 -20.12
CA TYR A 897 5.71 30.38 -19.10
C TYR A 897 6.34 29.14 -19.74
N ILE A 898 5.69 28.55 -20.76
CA ILE A 898 6.22 27.41 -21.52
C ILE A 898 7.58 27.73 -22.13
N ASN A 899 7.75 28.93 -22.72
CA ASN A 899 9.04 29.36 -23.26
C ASN A 899 10.11 29.50 -22.17
N LEU A 900 9.78 30.06 -21.00
CA LEU A 900 10.72 30.12 -19.87
C LEU A 900 11.09 28.73 -19.31
N GLN A 901 10.14 27.78 -19.27
CA GLN A 901 10.41 26.37 -18.91
C GLN A 901 11.33 25.68 -19.93
N ASN A 902 11.08 25.88 -21.23
CA ASN A 902 11.94 25.32 -22.30
C ASN A 902 13.38 25.86 -22.22
N ASP A 903 13.57 27.12 -21.84
CA ASP A 903 14.90 27.67 -21.56
C ASP A 903 15.53 27.12 -20.27
N LEU A 904 14.73 26.91 -19.22
CA LEU A 904 15.20 26.30 -17.97
C LEU A 904 15.69 24.86 -18.20
N LEU A 905 14.98 24.08 -19.03
CA LEU A 905 15.37 22.72 -19.40
C LEU A 905 16.69 22.68 -20.19
N LYS A 906 16.94 23.65 -21.08
CA LYS A 906 18.25 23.78 -21.77
C LYS A 906 19.38 24.07 -20.77
N LEU A 907 19.15 25.02 -19.86
CA LEU A 907 20.12 25.37 -18.81
C LEU A 907 20.38 24.19 -17.87
N GLN A 908 19.36 23.39 -17.55
CA GLN A 908 19.51 22.17 -16.75
C GLN A 908 20.35 21.11 -17.47
N LEU A 909 20.16 20.93 -18.77
CA LEU A 909 20.97 20.00 -19.57
C LEU A 909 22.43 20.44 -19.64
N TRP A 910 22.71 21.73 -19.84
CA TRP A 910 24.07 22.28 -19.77
C TRP A 910 24.67 22.20 -18.35
N ASP A 911 23.88 22.30 -17.28
CA ASP A 911 24.36 22.14 -15.91
C ASP A 911 24.76 20.68 -15.65
N ILE A 912 23.96 19.71 -16.09
CA ILE A 912 24.30 18.28 -16.05
C ILE A 912 25.56 17.98 -16.86
N GLU A 913 25.68 18.52 -18.07
CA GLU A 913 26.85 18.40 -18.93
C GLU A 913 28.11 18.99 -18.25
N ALA A 914 28.02 20.21 -17.71
CA ALA A 914 29.12 20.87 -17.02
C ALA A 914 29.53 20.18 -15.71
N ASN A 915 28.58 19.62 -14.94
CA ASN A 915 28.88 18.80 -13.77
C ASN A 915 29.58 17.49 -14.16
N SER A 916 29.12 16.81 -15.21
CA SER A 916 29.72 15.58 -15.73
C SER A 916 31.17 15.82 -16.19
N ASP A 917 31.40 16.90 -16.96
CA ASP A 917 32.73 17.32 -17.40
C ASP A 917 33.68 17.60 -16.23
N VAL A 918 33.22 18.32 -15.21
CA VAL A 918 34.02 18.60 -14.00
C VAL A 918 34.33 17.31 -13.26
N THR A 919 33.36 16.43 -13.03
CA THR A 919 33.54 15.16 -12.30
C THR A 919 34.51 14.22 -13.04
N HIS A 920 34.40 14.13 -14.37
CA HIS A 920 35.29 13.36 -15.22
C HIS A 920 36.73 13.92 -15.24
N LEU A 921 36.90 15.25 -15.24
CA LEU A 921 38.20 15.90 -15.11
C LEU A 921 38.78 15.78 -13.70
N GLU A 922 37.96 15.80 -12.65
CA GLU A 922 38.40 15.57 -11.27
C GLU A 922 38.84 14.12 -11.07
N SER A 923 38.08 13.15 -11.58
CA SER A 923 38.45 11.73 -11.61
C SER A 923 39.79 11.50 -12.32
N LYS A 924 39.97 12.03 -13.54
CA LYS A 924 41.25 11.92 -14.28
C LYS A 924 42.42 12.66 -13.63
N ASN A 925 42.15 13.67 -12.80
CA ASN A 925 43.17 14.34 -12.01
C ASN A 925 43.33 13.73 -10.61
N ALA A 926 42.55 12.73 -10.19
CA ALA A 926 42.61 12.19 -8.83
C ALA A 926 43.95 11.49 -8.58
N GLU A 927 44.35 10.56 -9.43
CA GLU A 927 45.64 9.86 -9.35
C GLU A 927 46.82 10.84 -9.42
N VAL A 928 46.71 11.86 -10.26
CA VAL A 928 47.73 12.90 -10.47
C VAL A 928 47.85 13.83 -9.26
N ASN A 929 46.72 14.26 -8.68
CA ASN A 929 46.69 15.06 -7.46
C ASN A 929 47.16 14.25 -6.26
N ASP A 930 46.85 12.96 -6.18
CA ASP A 930 47.35 12.09 -5.13
C ASP A 930 48.84 11.77 -5.31
N LEU A 931 49.36 11.66 -6.53
CA LEU A 931 50.79 11.60 -6.80
C LEU A 931 51.49 12.92 -6.41
N LEU A 932 50.87 14.07 -6.71
CA LEU A 932 51.36 15.39 -6.27
C LEU A 932 51.36 15.50 -4.75
N LYS A 933 50.27 15.13 -4.05
CA LYS A 933 50.22 15.09 -2.58
C LYS A 933 51.24 14.13 -2.00
N ARG A 934 51.41 12.93 -2.59
CA ARG A 934 52.45 11.97 -2.16
C ARG A 934 53.84 12.57 -2.32
N LYS A 935 54.14 13.24 -3.43
CA LYS A 935 55.43 13.92 -3.65
C LYS A 935 55.60 15.18 -2.81
N GLU A 936 54.54 15.92 -2.51
CA GLU A 936 54.53 17.04 -1.55
C GLU A 936 54.80 16.55 -0.13
N VAL A 937 54.19 15.42 0.26
CA VAL A 937 54.45 14.72 1.51
C VAL A 937 55.87 14.12 1.54
N GLU A 938 56.39 13.55 0.45
CA GLU A 938 57.80 13.11 0.34
C GLU A 938 58.76 14.29 0.50
N VAL A 939 58.48 15.44 -0.12
CA VAL A 939 59.30 16.66 0.03
C VAL A 939 59.18 17.21 1.45
N ALA A 940 57.98 17.28 2.03
CA ALA A 940 57.76 17.72 3.40
C ALA A 940 58.40 16.75 4.43
N GLN A 941 58.39 15.45 4.16
CA GLN A 941 59.09 14.43 4.94
C GLN A 941 60.61 14.56 4.77
N ALA A 942 61.13 14.76 3.55
CA ALA A 942 62.56 14.99 3.31
C ALA A 942 63.03 16.33 3.89
N LYS A 943 62.15 17.34 3.98
CA LYS A 943 62.39 18.64 4.63
C LYS A 943 62.36 18.49 6.14
N GLY A 944 61.42 17.70 6.64
CA GLY A 944 61.35 17.24 8.01
C GLY A 944 62.58 16.43 8.41
N GLN A 945 63.05 15.51 7.57
CA GLN A 945 64.27 14.71 7.76
C GLN A 945 65.54 15.55 7.62
N MET A 946 65.60 16.51 6.70
CA MET A 946 66.73 17.45 6.61
C MET A 946 66.78 18.34 7.85
N ASN A 947 65.63 18.87 8.30
CA ASN A 947 65.55 19.70 9.50
C ASN A 947 65.83 18.87 10.76
N ARG A 948 65.27 17.65 10.87
CA ARG A 948 65.57 16.69 11.94
C ARG A 948 67.03 16.29 11.91
N ALA A 949 67.60 15.73 10.84
CA ALA A 949 69.02 15.38 10.80
C ALA A 949 69.95 16.58 11.08
N LYS A 950 69.60 17.80 10.65
CA LYS A 950 70.32 19.03 11.03
C LYS A 950 70.16 19.37 12.51
N GLN A 951 68.98 19.16 13.08
CA GLN A 951 68.64 19.46 14.47
C GLN A 951 69.16 18.37 15.39
N GLU A 952 68.96 17.08 15.11
CA GLU A 952 69.70 15.92 15.64
C GLU A 952 71.22 16.12 15.57
N ALA A 953 71.80 16.67 14.49
CA ALA A 953 73.23 16.99 14.46
C ALA A 953 73.64 18.20 15.33
N LEU A 954 72.70 19.00 15.83
CA LEU A 954 72.92 20.05 16.84
C LEU A 954 72.63 19.51 18.25
N ASP A 955 71.56 18.73 18.39
CA ASP A 955 71.03 18.14 19.61
C ASP A 955 71.91 16.98 20.08
N ASP A 956 72.43 16.10 19.21
CA ASP A 956 73.51 15.15 19.53
C ASP A 956 74.75 15.91 20.02
N GLY A 957 75.03 17.10 19.46
CA GLY A 957 76.11 17.98 19.89
C GLY A 957 75.85 18.64 21.26
N GLU A 958 74.59 18.93 21.59
CA GLU A 958 74.19 19.34 22.93
C GLU A 958 74.10 18.17 23.92
N VAL A 959 73.73 16.97 23.47
CA VAL A 959 73.58 15.76 24.30
C VAL A 959 74.95 15.21 24.67
N VAL A 960 75.90 15.14 23.73
CA VAL A 960 77.33 14.90 24.02
C VAL A 960 77.87 15.87 25.07
N LYS A 961 77.38 17.11 25.08
CA LYS A 961 77.76 18.15 26.03
C LYS A 961 77.02 18.06 27.37
N LYS A 962 75.73 17.70 27.38
CA LYS A 962 74.89 17.51 28.58
C LYS A 962 75.26 16.23 29.33
N LEU A 963 75.54 15.13 28.65
CA LEU A 963 76.07 13.88 29.23
C LEU A 963 77.42 14.07 29.96
N LEU A 964 78.17 15.13 29.64
CA LEU A 964 79.40 15.53 30.34
C LEU A 964 79.15 16.49 31.52
N GLU A 965 77.94 17.05 31.63
CA GLU A 965 77.49 18.05 32.61
C GLU A 965 76.36 17.53 33.55
N GLU A 966 75.88 16.29 33.36
CA GLU A 966 74.77 15.67 34.13
C GLU A 966 75.26 15.05 35.47
N ASP A 967 74.59 15.41 36.57
CA ASP A 967 74.97 15.01 37.94
C ASP A 967 74.63 13.53 38.28
N ASP A 968 73.60 12.94 37.69
CA ASP A 968 73.06 11.60 38.04
C ASP A 968 73.94 10.40 37.61
N LEU A 969 75.02 10.61 36.86
CA LEU A 969 75.97 9.53 36.57
C LEU A 969 76.82 9.26 37.82
N THR A 970 76.91 7.99 38.23
CA THR A 970 77.87 7.57 39.26
C THR A 970 79.31 7.80 38.79
N SER A 971 80.28 7.81 39.71
CA SER A 971 81.70 7.92 39.37
C SER A 971 82.14 6.83 38.38
N GLU A 972 81.62 5.61 38.56
CA GLU A 972 81.91 4.44 37.73
C GLU A 972 81.32 4.60 36.30
N ASP A 973 80.07 5.06 36.16
CA ASP A 973 79.46 5.34 34.85
C ASP A 973 80.25 6.39 34.04
N ARG A 974 80.72 7.47 34.70
CA ARG A 974 81.47 8.54 34.02
C ARG A 974 82.85 8.08 33.54
N GLU A 975 83.48 7.17 34.28
CA GLU A 975 84.81 6.64 33.95
C GLU A 975 84.73 5.63 32.79
N TYR A 976 83.73 4.74 32.82
CA TYR A 976 83.45 3.78 31.75
C TYR A 976 83.19 4.47 30.39
N LEU A 977 82.39 5.54 30.38
CA LEU A 977 82.04 6.26 29.14
C LEU A 977 83.20 7.06 28.52
N ARG A 978 84.17 7.53 29.32
CA ARG A 978 85.39 8.16 28.79
C ARG A 978 86.29 7.14 28.09
N ALA A 979 86.50 5.98 28.73
CA ALA A 979 87.35 4.93 28.21
C ALA A 979 86.86 4.38 26.85
N LEU A 980 85.54 4.26 26.63
CA LEU A 980 85.01 3.89 25.30
C LEU A 980 85.24 4.98 24.24
N ASN A 981 85.10 6.26 24.58
CA ASN A 981 85.19 7.36 23.61
C ASN A 981 86.63 7.57 23.09
N GLU A 982 87.65 7.42 23.94
CA GLU A 982 89.05 7.59 23.56
C GLU A 982 89.57 6.52 22.58
N ARG A 983 88.93 5.33 22.52
CA ARG A 983 89.22 4.29 21.52
C ARG A 983 88.85 4.72 20.09
N ALA A 984 88.13 5.84 19.91
CA ALA A 984 87.79 6.49 18.63
C ALA A 984 87.04 5.62 17.59
N LEU A 985 86.54 4.46 18.04
CA LEU A 985 85.79 3.43 17.33
C LEU A 985 84.76 4.01 16.35
N SER A 986 84.57 3.35 15.21
CA SER A 986 83.48 3.70 14.29
C SER A 986 82.13 3.29 14.89
N LEU A 987 81.03 3.70 14.25
CA LEU A 987 79.74 3.10 14.58
C LEU A 987 79.77 1.58 14.32
N GLU A 988 80.42 1.11 13.26
CA GLU A 988 80.50 -0.32 12.91
C GLU A 988 81.29 -1.15 13.93
N ASP A 989 82.33 -0.59 14.57
CA ASP A 989 83.06 -1.29 15.64
C ASP A 989 82.28 -1.32 16.96
N LEU A 990 81.59 -0.21 17.29
CA LEU A 990 80.68 -0.13 18.44
C LEU A 990 79.44 -0.99 18.20
N ASP A 991 78.96 -1.08 16.97
CA ASP A 991 77.89 -1.95 16.52
C ASP A 991 78.36 -3.40 16.48
N LEU A 992 79.64 -3.72 16.30
CA LEU A 992 80.20 -5.08 16.47
C LEU A 992 80.30 -5.51 17.94
N GLU A 993 80.83 -4.67 18.84
CA GLU A 993 80.82 -4.95 20.28
C GLU A 993 79.36 -5.04 20.79
N ILE A 994 78.46 -4.20 20.26
CA ILE A 994 77.03 -4.27 20.55
C ILE A 994 76.33 -5.42 19.81
N ASP A 995 76.82 -5.93 18.66
CA ASP A 995 76.25 -7.09 17.94
C ASP A 995 76.57 -8.41 18.63
N VAL A 996 77.66 -8.48 19.40
CA VAL A 996 77.89 -9.61 20.31
C VAL A 996 76.84 -9.60 21.44
N ILE A 997 76.53 -8.41 22.00
CA ILE A 997 75.51 -8.25 23.04
C ILE A 997 74.08 -8.36 22.44
N GLN A 998 73.88 -7.92 21.19
CA GLN A 998 72.65 -8.08 20.42
C GLN A 998 72.51 -9.49 19.84
N GLY A 999 73.57 -10.30 19.77
CA GLY A 999 73.50 -11.74 19.53
C GLY A 999 72.87 -12.46 20.71
N ARG A 1000 73.22 -12.04 21.93
CA ARG A 1000 72.52 -12.44 23.17
C ARG A 1000 71.09 -11.88 23.25
N LEU A 1001 70.81 -10.74 22.60
CA LEU A 1001 69.47 -10.16 22.45
C LEU A 1001 68.64 -10.78 21.31
N SER A 1002 69.26 -11.33 20.25
CA SER A 1002 68.55 -11.83 19.06
C SER A 1002 68.03 -13.25 19.26
N LEU A 1003 68.65 -13.99 20.19
CA LEU A 1003 68.05 -15.15 20.85
C LEU A 1003 66.76 -14.81 21.61
N LEU A 1004 66.54 -13.52 21.98
CA LEU A 1004 65.33 -12.98 22.62
C LEU A 1004 64.52 -12.13 21.63
N HIS A 1005 63.81 -12.83 20.73
CA HIS A 1005 63.07 -12.31 19.58
C HIS A 1005 62.36 -10.97 19.81
N GLU A 1006 62.41 -10.08 18.82
CA GLU A 1006 61.66 -8.82 18.84
C GLU A 1006 60.15 -9.07 18.73
N GLY A 1007 59.45 -8.90 19.85
CA GLY A 1007 58.02 -8.66 19.88
C GLY A 1007 57.70 -7.19 19.53
N ASN A 1008 56.48 -6.94 19.05
CA ASN A 1008 56.03 -5.60 18.69
C ASN A 1008 56.10 -4.64 19.91
N PRO A 1009 56.77 -3.47 19.83
CA PRO A 1009 56.87 -2.52 20.95
C PRO A 1009 55.51 -2.01 21.48
N ASN A 1010 54.50 -1.94 20.62
CA ASN A 1010 53.14 -1.60 21.02
C ASN A 1010 52.35 -2.80 21.57
N ALA A 1011 52.83 -4.04 21.50
CA ALA A 1011 52.10 -5.23 21.97
C ALA A 1011 51.65 -5.08 23.42
N ILE A 1012 52.50 -4.58 24.32
CA ILE A 1012 52.15 -4.36 25.73
C ILE A 1012 51.01 -3.33 25.85
N ARG A 1013 51.14 -2.16 25.19
CA ARG A 1013 50.13 -1.08 25.22
C ARG A 1013 48.81 -1.49 24.55
N ASP A 1014 48.89 -2.29 23.49
CA ASP A 1014 47.73 -2.82 22.77
C ASP A 1014 47.04 -3.93 23.56
N TYR A 1015 47.80 -4.78 24.26
CA TYR A 1015 47.29 -5.82 25.17
C TYR A 1015 46.62 -5.19 26.40
N GLU A 1016 47.22 -4.16 27.00
CA GLU A 1016 46.65 -3.39 28.10
C GLU A 1016 45.41 -2.58 27.68
N ARG A 1017 45.39 -2.04 26.45
CA ARG A 1017 44.21 -1.34 25.93
C ARG A 1017 43.08 -2.31 25.58
N ARG A 1018 43.37 -3.40 24.86
CA ARG A 1018 42.38 -4.44 24.53
C ARG A 1018 41.85 -5.16 25.77
N ALA A 1019 42.65 -5.33 26.82
CA ALA A 1019 42.16 -5.84 28.10
C ALA A 1019 41.03 -4.96 28.66
N LYS A 1020 41.17 -3.62 28.61
CA LYS A 1020 40.12 -2.68 29.05
C LYS A 1020 38.94 -2.62 28.09
N GLU A 1021 39.17 -2.71 26.78
CA GLU A 1021 38.10 -2.81 25.78
C GLU A 1021 37.27 -4.10 25.99
N ILE A 1022 37.93 -5.22 26.29
CA ILE A 1022 37.32 -6.52 26.64
C ILE A 1022 36.56 -6.43 27.97
N GLU A 1023 37.15 -5.86 29.03
CA GLU A 1023 36.52 -5.68 30.35
C GLU A 1023 35.20 -4.87 30.24
N VAL A 1024 35.24 -3.74 29.52
CA VAL A 1024 34.06 -2.89 29.30
C VAL A 1024 33.01 -3.60 28.45
N LEU A 1025 33.41 -4.35 27.41
CA LEU A 1025 32.48 -5.08 26.56
C LEU A 1025 31.87 -6.30 27.26
N GLN A 1026 32.65 -7.07 28.03
CA GLN A 1026 32.16 -8.17 28.88
C GLN A 1026 31.13 -7.66 29.89
N LYS A 1027 31.40 -6.53 30.55
CA LYS A 1027 30.44 -5.89 31.44
C LYS A 1027 29.17 -5.43 30.71
N THR A 1028 29.30 -4.85 29.51
CA THR A 1028 28.16 -4.41 28.68
C THR A 1028 27.29 -5.60 28.25
N ILE A 1029 27.92 -6.74 27.93
CA ILE A 1029 27.24 -7.99 27.60
C ILE A 1029 26.51 -8.55 28.82
N GLN A 1030 27.13 -8.60 30.00
CA GLN A 1030 26.46 -9.00 31.24
C GLN A 1030 25.28 -8.09 31.59
N GLU A 1031 25.44 -6.77 31.46
CA GLU A 1031 24.36 -5.80 31.65
C GLU A 1031 23.23 -5.89 30.61
N LYS A 1032 23.48 -6.50 29.45
CA LYS A 1032 22.46 -6.79 28.43
C LYS A 1032 21.78 -8.14 28.69
N GLN A 1033 22.53 -9.17 29.09
CA GLN A 1033 21.99 -10.48 29.45
C GLN A 1033 21.02 -10.36 30.63
N VAL A 1034 21.40 -9.71 31.74
CA VAL A 1034 20.51 -9.48 32.90
C VAL A 1034 19.23 -8.73 32.50
N LYS A 1035 19.30 -7.82 31.52
CA LYS A 1035 18.10 -7.14 30.98
C LYS A 1035 17.27 -8.06 30.09
N MET A 1036 17.86 -9.00 29.34
CA MET A 1036 17.14 -10.04 28.62
C MET A 1036 16.43 -11.00 29.58
N ASP A 1037 17.11 -11.47 30.63
CA ASP A 1037 16.56 -12.36 31.66
C ASP A 1037 15.34 -11.72 32.36
N HIS A 1038 15.44 -10.42 32.70
CA HIS A 1038 14.32 -9.65 33.25
C HIS A 1038 13.15 -9.47 32.27
N LEU A 1039 13.43 -9.24 30.97
CA LEU A 1039 12.38 -9.13 29.95
C LEU A 1039 11.70 -10.49 29.69
N GLU A 1040 12.45 -11.59 29.73
CA GLU A 1040 11.93 -12.95 29.60
C GLU A 1040 11.03 -13.32 30.78
N THR A 1041 11.48 -13.05 32.02
CA THR A 1041 10.66 -13.17 33.23
C THR A 1041 9.36 -12.36 33.13
N ALA A 1042 9.44 -11.11 32.62
CA ALA A 1042 8.27 -10.25 32.44
C ALA A 1042 7.31 -10.74 31.34
N ILE A 1043 7.82 -11.41 30.29
CA ILE A 1043 6.98 -12.09 29.29
C ILE A 1043 6.24 -13.25 29.95
N GLU A 1044 6.92 -14.09 30.73
CA GLU A 1044 6.29 -15.23 31.42
C GLU A 1044 5.21 -14.77 32.41
N GLU A 1045 5.50 -13.76 33.24
CA GLU A 1045 4.55 -13.20 34.21
C GLU A 1045 3.25 -12.66 33.60
N VAL A 1046 3.32 -12.08 32.39
CA VAL A 1046 2.14 -11.55 31.69
C VAL A 1046 1.46 -12.65 30.87
N LYS A 1047 2.23 -13.51 30.19
CA LYS A 1047 1.72 -14.66 29.44
C LYS A 1047 0.93 -15.63 30.33
N ALA A 1048 1.41 -15.91 31.54
CA ALA A 1048 0.74 -16.79 32.51
C ALA A 1048 -0.65 -16.27 32.95
N LYS A 1049 -0.91 -14.96 32.82
CA LYS A 1049 -2.22 -14.34 33.10
C LYS A 1049 -3.07 -14.25 31.83
N TRP A 1050 -2.45 -13.92 30.71
CA TRP A 1050 -3.10 -13.67 29.42
C TRP A 1050 -3.54 -14.93 28.69
N GLU A 1051 -2.67 -15.95 28.58
CA GLU A 1051 -2.95 -17.15 27.79
C GLU A 1051 -4.14 -17.95 28.35
N PRO A 1052 -4.27 -18.20 29.66
CA PRO A 1052 -5.47 -18.87 30.20
C PRO A 1052 -6.75 -18.05 30.00
N ALA A 1053 -6.69 -16.73 30.22
CA ALA A 1053 -7.85 -15.84 30.05
C ALA A 1053 -8.29 -15.73 28.57
N LEU A 1054 -7.37 -15.87 27.62
CA LEU A 1054 -7.68 -15.95 26.19
C LEU A 1054 -8.31 -17.31 25.84
N ASN A 1055 -7.73 -18.42 26.30
CA ASN A 1055 -8.27 -19.76 26.03
C ASN A 1055 -9.70 -19.89 26.60
N GLU A 1056 -9.96 -19.43 27.84
CA GLU A 1056 -11.29 -19.44 28.48
C GLU A 1056 -12.37 -18.73 27.62
N VAL A 1057 -12.01 -17.60 26.99
CA VAL A 1057 -12.93 -16.85 26.11
C VAL A 1057 -13.15 -17.58 24.78
N VAL A 1058 -12.10 -18.14 24.18
CA VAL A 1058 -12.20 -18.83 22.89
C VAL A 1058 -12.89 -20.18 23.01
N GLU A 1059 -12.70 -20.93 24.10
CA GLU A 1059 -13.42 -22.17 24.39
C GLU A 1059 -14.93 -21.92 24.50
N LYS A 1060 -15.35 -20.85 25.20
CA LYS A 1060 -16.77 -20.46 25.33
C LYS A 1060 -17.38 -20.03 23.99
N ILE A 1061 -16.62 -19.30 23.16
CA ILE A 1061 -17.04 -18.97 21.79
C ILE A 1061 -17.13 -20.24 20.93
N SER A 1062 -16.16 -21.15 21.03
CA SER A 1062 -16.13 -22.41 20.28
C SER A 1062 -17.31 -23.30 20.62
N ALA A 1063 -17.65 -23.46 21.90
CA ALA A 1063 -18.83 -24.22 22.33
C ALA A 1063 -20.15 -23.62 21.81
N ALA A 1064 -20.33 -22.30 21.91
CA ALA A 1064 -21.51 -21.61 21.38
C ALA A 1064 -21.58 -21.64 19.83
N PHE A 1065 -20.44 -21.73 19.15
CA PHE A 1065 -20.34 -21.90 17.70
C PHE A 1065 -20.69 -23.34 17.27
N SER A 1066 -20.15 -24.35 17.98
CA SER A 1066 -20.43 -25.78 17.77
C SER A 1066 -21.92 -26.08 17.94
N GLU A 1067 -22.53 -25.66 19.05
CA GLU A 1067 -23.96 -25.82 19.35
C GLU A 1067 -24.88 -25.08 18.34
N SER A 1068 -24.34 -24.09 17.61
CA SER A 1068 -25.04 -23.42 16.50
C SER A 1068 -24.92 -24.18 15.16
N PHE A 1069 -23.82 -24.92 14.95
CA PHE A 1069 -23.54 -25.69 13.74
C PHE A 1069 -24.18 -27.09 13.76
N GLU A 1070 -24.13 -27.78 14.90
CA GLU A 1070 -24.71 -29.13 15.09
C GLU A 1070 -26.20 -29.14 14.75
N LYS A 1071 -26.92 -28.09 15.14
CA LYS A 1071 -28.36 -27.89 14.88
C LYS A 1071 -28.73 -27.65 13.40
N ILE A 1072 -27.76 -27.80 12.50
CA ILE A 1072 -27.89 -27.67 11.04
C ILE A 1072 -27.44 -28.96 10.33
N GLY A 1073 -26.88 -29.94 11.05
CA GLY A 1073 -26.22 -31.13 10.47
C GLY A 1073 -24.78 -30.88 10.05
N CYS A 1074 -24.14 -29.84 10.61
CA CYS A 1074 -22.78 -29.42 10.31
C CYS A 1074 -21.92 -29.45 11.59
N ALA A 1075 -20.59 -29.40 11.44
CA ALA A 1075 -19.69 -29.19 12.59
C ALA A 1075 -18.87 -27.92 12.40
N GLY A 1076 -18.55 -27.23 13.49
CA GLY A 1076 -17.76 -26.01 13.50
C GLY A 1076 -17.00 -25.86 14.82
N GLU A 1077 -15.77 -25.35 14.76
CA GLU A 1077 -14.86 -25.24 15.89
C GLU A 1077 -14.01 -23.96 15.75
N VAL A 1078 -13.65 -23.32 16.87
CA VAL A 1078 -12.80 -22.12 16.90
C VAL A 1078 -11.52 -22.42 17.69
N LYS A 1079 -10.35 -22.15 17.10
CA LYS A 1079 -9.03 -22.39 17.71
C LYS A 1079 -8.12 -21.17 17.63
N VAL A 1080 -7.22 -21.03 18.60
CA VAL A 1080 -6.11 -20.06 18.57
C VAL A 1080 -4.86 -20.75 18.00
N SER A 1081 -4.30 -20.19 16.93
CA SER A 1081 -2.98 -20.58 16.45
C SER A 1081 -1.92 -19.83 17.26
N LYS A 1082 -1.03 -20.57 17.92
CA LYS A 1082 0.01 -20.03 18.82
C LYS A 1082 1.35 -20.01 18.11
N THR A 1083 2.08 -18.91 18.20
CA THR A 1083 3.40 -18.72 17.60
C THR A 1083 4.37 -18.07 18.60
N GLU A 1084 5.68 -18.16 18.36
CA GLU A 1084 6.70 -17.45 19.18
C GLU A 1084 6.50 -15.93 19.17
N ASP A 1085 5.91 -15.40 18.09
CA ASP A 1085 5.61 -13.98 17.91
C ASP A 1085 4.19 -13.67 18.37
N PHE A 1086 4.00 -13.00 19.51
CA PHE A 1086 2.67 -12.53 19.96
C PHE A 1086 1.94 -11.68 18.91
N ASP A 1087 2.67 -10.95 18.06
CA ASP A 1087 2.14 -10.20 16.90
C ASP A 1087 1.47 -11.08 15.82
N LYS A 1088 1.67 -12.40 15.84
CA LYS A 1088 1.19 -13.36 14.83
C LYS A 1088 0.19 -14.39 15.39
N TRP A 1089 -0.29 -14.23 16.62
CA TRP A 1089 -1.36 -15.09 17.15
C TRP A 1089 -2.65 -14.79 16.40
N GLU A 1090 -3.39 -15.83 16.01
CA GLU A 1090 -4.58 -15.71 15.16
C GLU A 1090 -5.72 -16.63 15.62
N ILE A 1091 -6.97 -16.25 15.31
CA ILE A 1091 -8.12 -17.15 15.45
C ILE A 1091 -8.39 -17.84 14.12
N GLN A 1092 -8.40 -19.17 14.13
CA GLN A 1092 -8.84 -20.01 13.04
C GLN A 1092 -10.25 -20.52 13.29
N ILE A 1093 -11.18 -20.19 12.38
CA ILE A 1093 -12.53 -20.75 12.35
C ILE A 1093 -12.51 -21.98 11.42
N LEU A 1094 -12.81 -23.14 11.98
CA LEU A 1094 -12.85 -24.42 11.29
C LEU A 1094 -14.32 -24.84 11.10
N VAL A 1095 -14.68 -25.32 9.92
CA VAL A 1095 -16.06 -25.75 9.60
C VAL A 1095 -16.08 -27.01 8.73
N LYS A 1096 -17.18 -27.74 8.80
CA LYS A 1096 -17.51 -28.96 8.05
C LYS A 1096 -19.00 -28.92 7.68
N PHE A 1097 -19.28 -28.83 6.37
CA PHE A 1097 -20.65 -28.73 5.82
C PHE A 1097 -21.24 -30.05 5.30
N ARG A 1098 -20.45 -31.12 5.28
CA ARG A 1098 -20.84 -32.45 4.79
C ARG A 1098 -20.17 -33.52 5.64
N GLU A 1099 -20.88 -34.61 5.93
CA GLU A 1099 -20.40 -35.69 6.80
C GLU A 1099 -19.11 -36.35 6.30
N SER A 1100 -18.93 -36.43 4.97
CA SER A 1100 -17.74 -36.99 4.31
C SER A 1100 -16.49 -36.09 4.34
N GLU A 1101 -16.60 -34.84 4.77
CA GLU A 1101 -15.48 -33.89 4.78
C GLU A 1101 -14.79 -33.80 6.16
N LYS A 1102 -13.50 -33.46 6.19
CA LYS A 1102 -12.77 -33.11 7.42
C LYS A 1102 -12.93 -31.61 7.72
N LEU A 1103 -12.92 -31.24 9.01
CA LEU A 1103 -12.92 -29.84 9.47
C LEU A 1103 -11.80 -29.05 8.78
N GLN A 1104 -12.14 -27.90 8.19
CA GLN A 1104 -11.24 -27.07 7.40
C GLN A 1104 -11.40 -25.58 7.71
N ILE A 1105 -10.28 -24.84 7.59
CA ILE A 1105 -10.23 -23.40 7.86
C ILE A 1105 -11.08 -22.65 6.82
N LEU A 1106 -11.96 -21.76 7.30
CA LEU A 1106 -12.81 -20.88 6.51
C LEU A 1106 -11.95 -20.04 5.54
N THR A 1107 -12.05 -20.29 4.23
CA THR A 1107 -11.13 -19.69 3.24
C THR A 1107 -11.81 -19.32 1.93
N ASN A 1108 -11.49 -18.12 1.42
CA ASN A 1108 -12.15 -17.46 0.29
C ASN A 1108 -12.08 -18.18 -1.07
N GLN A 1109 -11.31 -19.27 -1.19
CA GLN A 1109 -11.07 -19.98 -2.46
C GLN A 1109 -11.85 -21.29 -2.61
N ARG A 1110 -12.47 -21.84 -1.54
CA ARG A 1110 -13.02 -23.21 -1.56
C ARG A 1110 -14.51 -23.33 -1.22
N GLN A 1111 -15.11 -22.34 -0.55
CA GLN A 1111 -16.50 -22.37 -0.07
C GLN A 1111 -17.40 -21.43 -0.86
N SER A 1112 -18.70 -21.74 -0.93
CA SER A 1112 -19.67 -20.84 -1.55
C SER A 1112 -19.86 -19.55 -0.74
N GLY A 1113 -20.32 -18.49 -1.41
CA GLY A 1113 -20.63 -17.22 -0.75
C GLY A 1113 -21.67 -17.34 0.36
N GLY A 1114 -22.61 -18.29 0.24
CA GLY A 1114 -23.62 -18.58 1.25
C GLY A 1114 -23.04 -19.27 2.50
N GLU A 1115 -22.30 -20.37 2.31
CA GLU A 1115 -21.65 -21.11 3.40
C GLU A 1115 -20.71 -20.22 4.23
N ARG A 1116 -19.92 -19.37 3.57
CA ARG A 1116 -19.06 -18.38 4.25
C ARG A 1116 -19.88 -17.37 5.04
N ALA A 1117 -20.94 -16.80 4.46
CA ALA A 1117 -21.79 -15.82 5.15
C ALA A 1117 -22.48 -16.44 6.38
N VAL A 1118 -22.99 -17.66 6.26
CA VAL A 1118 -23.61 -18.41 7.37
C VAL A 1118 -22.60 -18.66 8.50
N SER A 1119 -21.38 -19.08 8.17
CA SER A 1119 -20.29 -19.27 9.16
C SER A 1119 -19.95 -17.97 9.90
N THR A 1120 -19.72 -16.88 9.16
CA THR A 1120 -19.39 -15.58 9.76
C THR A 1120 -20.53 -15.08 10.66
N VAL A 1121 -21.79 -15.29 10.27
CA VAL A 1121 -22.94 -14.87 11.07
C VAL A 1121 -23.09 -15.70 12.34
N PHE A 1122 -22.90 -17.03 12.32
CA PHE A 1122 -22.91 -17.81 13.57
C PHE A 1122 -21.70 -17.52 14.47
N TYR A 1123 -20.53 -17.22 13.92
CA TYR A 1123 -19.39 -16.76 14.72
C TYR A 1123 -19.71 -15.42 15.40
N LEU A 1124 -20.26 -14.45 14.66
CA LEU A 1124 -20.73 -13.19 15.21
C LEU A 1124 -21.80 -13.39 16.28
N MET A 1125 -22.72 -14.35 16.12
CA MET A 1125 -23.77 -14.63 17.11
C MET A 1125 -23.24 -15.30 18.39
N ALA A 1126 -22.28 -16.24 18.26
CA ALA A 1126 -21.59 -16.85 19.41
C ALA A 1126 -20.74 -15.83 20.18
N LEU A 1127 -20.09 -14.90 19.48
CA LEU A 1127 -19.36 -13.80 20.08
C LEU A 1127 -20.32 -12.77 20.72
N GLN A 1128 -21.46 -12.47 20.06
CA GLN A 1128 -22.47 -11.55 20.57
C GLN A 1128 -23.13 -12.01 21.88
N SER A 1129 -23.31 -13.30 22.13
CA SER A 1129 -23.87 -13.79 23.40
C SER A 1129 -22.91 -13.52 24.57
N MET A 1130 -21.60 -13.57 24.33
CA MET A 1130 -20.55 -13.27 25.31
C MET A 1130 -20.36 -11.76 25.55
N ALA A 1131 -20.53 -10.93 24.51
CA ALA A 1131 -20.30 -9.49 24.58
C ALA A 1131 -21.30 -8.75 25.48
N GLN A 1132 -20.83 -8.06 26.52
CA GLN A 1132 -21.66 -7.33 27.51
C GLN A 1132 -22.19 -5.97 26.99
N ALA A 1133 -22.97 -6.00 25.90
CA ALA A 1133 -23.66 -4.83 25.35
C ALA A 1133 -25.09 -4.68 25.93
N PRO A 1134 -25.56 -3.47 26.28
CA PRO A 1134 -26.94 -3.25 26.78
C PRO A 1134 -28.01 -3.30 25.67
N PHE A 1135 -27.62 -2.98 24.43
CA PHE A 1135 -28.41 -3.21 23.23
C PHE A 1135 -27.48 -3.59 22.06
N ARG A 1136 -27.95 -4.39 21.10
CA ARG A 1136 -27.25 -4.74 19.86
C ARG A 1136 -28.08 -4.36 18.62
N VAL A 1137 -27.43 -3.96 17.53
CA VAL A 1137 -28.09 -3.56 16.28
C VAL A 1137 -27.52 -4.35 15.10
N VAL A 1138 -28.40 -4.92 14.29
CA VAL A 1138 -28.08 -5.77 13.15
C VAL A 1138 -28.95 -5.35 11.95
N ASP A 1139 -28.33 -4.79 10.91
CA ASP A 1139 -29.01 -4.22 9.74
C ASP A 1139 -28.77 -5.07 8.48
N GLU A 1140 -29.85 -5.63 7.93
CA GLU A 1140 -29.91 -6.38 6.66
C GLU A 1140 -28.96 -7.61 6.52
N ILE A 1141 -28.50 -8.19 7.65
CA ILE A 1141 -27.61 -9.38 7.76
C ILE A 1141 -28.08 -10.62 6.95
N ASN A 1142 -29.37 -10.69 6.62
CA ASN A 1142 -30.01 -11.80 5.90
C ASN A 1142 -30.07 -11.61 4.37
N GLN A 1143 -29.28 -10.68 3.83
CA GLN A 1143 -29.05 -10.52 2.39
C GLN A 1143 -27.89 -11.42 1.89
N GLY A 1144 -27.92 -11.77 0.61
CA GLY A 1144 -26.94 -12.69 -0.01
C GLY A 1144 -27.11 -14.17 0.33
N MET A 1145 -27.91 -14.52 1.34
CA MET A 1145 -28.26 -15.90 1.70
C MET A 1145 -29.46 -16.43 0.88
N ASP A 1146 -29.50 -17.76 0.72
CA ASP A 1146 -30.65 -18.50 0.19
C ASP A 1146 -31.78 -18.64 1.25
N PRO A 1147 -33.04 -18.92 0.85
CA PRO A 1147 -34.17 -18.96 1.77
C PRO A 1147 -34.14 -20.06 2.85
N ARG A 1148 -33.30 -21.10 2.73
CA ARG A 1148 -33.15 -22.12 3.80
C ARG A 1148 -32.26 -21.58 4.90
N ASN A 1149 -31.07 -21.11 4.54
CA ASN A 1149 -30.13 -20.54 5.51
C ASN A 1149 -30.65 -19.25 6.14
N GLU A 1150 -31.39 -18.43 5.38
CA GLU A 1150 -32.03 -17.21 5.88
C GLU A 1150 -32.99 -17.49 7.05
N ARG A 1151 -33.76 -18.59 6.98
CA ARG A 1151 -34.67 -19.04 8.05
C ARG A 1151 -33.91 -19.57 9.27
N LEU A 1152 -32.82 -20.31 9.06
CA LEU A 1152 -32.00 -20.87 10.14
C LEU A 1152 -31.34 -19.75 10.98
N VAL A 1153 -30.75 -18.75 10.30
CA VAL A 1153 -30.21 -17.56 10.95
C VAL A 1153 -31.30 -16.81 11.71
N HIS A 1154 -32.46 -16.55 11.09
CA HIS A 1154 -33.58 -15.88 11.76
C HIS A 1154 -34.05 -16.64 13.02
N HIS A 1155 -34.21 -17.96 12.95
CA HIS A 1155 -34.64 -18.78 14.08
C HIS A 1155 -33.63 -18.73 15.25
N ARG A 1156 -32.34 -18.93 14.98
CA ARG A 1156 -31.28 -18.84 16.00
C ARG A 1156 -31.17 -17.43 16.58
N MET A 1157 -31.34 -16.37 15.76
CA MET A 1157 -31.39 -14.98 16.23
C MET A 1157 -32.58 -14.72 17.15
N VAL A 1158 -33.79 -15.19 16.80
CA VAL A 1158 -34.98 -15.05 17.65
C VAL A 1158 -34.76 -15.74 18.99
N ASN A 1159 -34.20 -16.95 19.01
CA ASN A 1159 -33.97 -17.70 20.24
C ASN A 1159 -32.97 -16.99 21.16
N ILE A 1160 -31.79 -16.57 20.66
CA ILE A 1160 -30.80 -15.83 21.45
C ILE A 1160 -31.36 -14.48 21.93
N ALA A 1161 -32.05 -13.73 21.07
CA ALA A 1161 -32.59 -12.41 21.39
C ALA A 1161 -33.87 -12.40 22.24
N CYS A 1162 -34.41 -13.58 22.58
CA CYS A 1162 -35.63 -13.73 23.38
C CYS A 1162 -35.45 -14.57 24.65
N GLN A 1163 -34.26 -15.15 24.89
CA GLN A 1163 -33.90 -15.77 26.16
C GLN A 1163 -34.08 -14.78 27.35
N GLU A 1164 -34.21 -15.35 28.55
CA GLU A 1164 -34.30 -14.58 29.79
C GLU A 1164 -33.00 -13.78 30.03
N HIS A 1165 -33.11 -12.60 30.66
CA HIS A 1165 -31.99 -11.70 30.98
C HIS A 1165 -31.08 -11.22 29.83
N THR A 1166 -31.41 -11.48 28.57
CA THR A 1166 -30.62 -11.00 27.41
C THR A 1166 -30.87 -9.53 27.08
N SER A 1167 -29.88 -8.91 26.42
CA SER A 1167 -29.90 -7.50 26.02
C SER A 1167 -30.95 -7.19 24.95
N GLN A 1168 -31.28 -5.90 24.80
CA GLN A 1168 -32.18 -5.43 23.74
C GLN A 1168 -31.56 -5.67 22.35
N TYR A 1169 -32.28 -6.31 21.43
CA TYR A 1169 -31.83 -6.48 20.04
C TYR A 1169 -32.65 -5.61 19.09
N PHE A 1170 -32.01 -5.11 18.04
CA PHE A 1170 -32.64 -4.53 16.85
C PHE A 1170 -32.24 -5.33 15.62
N LEU A 1171 -33.19 -6.02 15.01
CA LEU A 1171 -33.04 -6.72 13.73
C LEU A 1171 -33.80 -5.92 12.66
N ILE A 1172 -33.08 -5.34 11.70
CA ILE A 1172 -33.69 -4.61 10.58
C ILE A 1172 -33.59 -5.49 9.33
N THR A 1173 -34.70 -5.67 8.61
CA THR A 1173 -34.72 -6.49 7.39
C THR A 1173 -35.75 -6.00 6.36
N PRO A 1174 -35.48 -6.14 5.05
CA PRO A 1174 -36.44 -5.79 4.00
C PRO A 1174 -37.35 -6.96 3.62
N LYS A 1175 -36.98 -8.20 3.98
CA LYS A 1175 -37.69 -9.42 3.59
C LYS A 1175 -38.70 -9.81 4.66
N LEU A 1176 -39.92 -10.13 4.22
CA LEU A 1176 -40.91 -10.87 5.01
C LEU A 1176 -41.05 -12.25 4.39
N LEU A 1177 -40.27 -13.22 4.89
CA LEU A 1177 -40.46 -14.62 4.52
C LEU A 1177 -41.77 -15.14 5.14
N ALA A 1178 -42.49 -15.97 4.39
CA ALA A 1178 -43.60 -16.75 4.95
C ALA A 1178 -43.07 -17.80 5.94
N ASN A 1179 -43.86 -18.06 6.99
CA ASN A 1179 -43.63 -19.05 8.03
C ASN A 1179 -42.33 -18.84 8.83
N LEU A 1180 -42.03 -17.59 9.20
CA LEU A 1180 -40.99 -17.27 10.19
C LEU A 1180 -41.45 -17.55 11.61
N THR A 1181 -40.52 -18.00 12.45
CA THR A 1181 -40.71 -18.23 13.88
C THR A 1181 -40.80 -16.91 14.65
N TYR A 1182 -41.88 -16.68 15.38
CA TYR A 1182 -42.10 -15.46 16.18
C TYR A 1182 -42.30 -15.79 17.66
N HIS A 1183 -41.75 -14.96 18.54
CA HIS A 1183 -41.78 -15.18 19.99
C HIS A 1183 -42.55 -14.05 20.72
N PRO A 1184 -43.33 -14.32 21.80
CA PRO A 1184 -44.15 -13.31 22.48
C PRO A 1184 -43.38 -12.11 23.06
N ARG A 1185 -42.05 -12.22 23.25
CA ARG A 1185 -41.17 -11.11 23.70
C ARG A 1185 -40.70 -10.19 22.56
N MET A 1186 -41.00 -10.54 21.31
CA MET A 1186 -40.57 -9.78 20.14
C MET A 1186 -41.56 -8.63 19.83
N LYS A 1187 -41.02 -7.46 19.49
CA LYS A 1187 -41.80 -6.31 19.04
C LYS A 1187 -41.51 -5.98 17.57
N VAL A 1188 -42.54 -6.00 16.72
CA VAL A 1188 -42.43 -5.64 15.30
C VAL A 1188 -42.76 -4.16 15.11
N HIS A 1189 -41.90 -3.45 14.38
CA HIS A 1189 -42.07 -2.06 13.98
C HIS A 1189 -42.17 -2.00 12.45
N THR A 1190 -43.38 -1.75 11.93
CA THR A 1190 -43.63 -1.66 10.48
C THR A 1190 -43.50 -0.23 10.01
N ILE A 1191 -42.55 0.03 9.10
CA ILE A 1191 -42.32 1.36 8.51
C ILE A 1191 -43.06 1.45 7.18
N ASN A 1192 -44.12 2.25 7.17
CA ASN A 1192 -44.86 2.64 5.97
C ASN A 1192 -44.56 4.12 5.63
N SER A 1193 -44.35 4.44 4.37
CA SER A 1193 -44.01 5.78 3.90
C SER A 1193 -44.55 6.03 2.49
N GLY A 1194 -45.37 7.07 2.32
CA GLY A 1194 -45.88 7.51 1.02
C GLY A 1194 -46.76 8.74 1.17
N ASP A 1195 -47.08 9.40 0.05
CA ASP A 1195 -47.73 10.73 0.02
C ASP A 1195 -49.17 10.75 0.53
N TYR A 1196 -49.75 9.59 0.85
CA TYR A 1196 -51.12 9.40 1.35
C TYR A 1196 -51.21 9.14 2.86
N VAL A 1197 -50.11 9.31 3.61
CA VAL A 1197 -50.09 9.18 5.08
C VAL A 1197 -50.29 10.56 5.72
N GLU A 1198 -51.46 10.80 6.30
CA GLU A 1198 -51.75 12.06 7.01
C GLU A 1198 -50.89 12.20 8.29
N GLU A 1199 -50.61 13.43 8.72
CA GLU A 1199 -49.61 13.70 9.78
C GLU A 1199 -49.95 13.07 11.16
N ASP A 1200 -51.22 12.79 11.43
CA ASP A 1200 -51.71 12.12 12.65
C ASP A 1200 -52.17 10.66 12.44
N TYR A 1201 -52.00 10.08 11.24
CA TYR A 1201 -52.62 8.81 10.86
C TYR A 1201 -51.99 7.57 11.55
N LYS A 1202 -52.57 7.16 12.68
CA LYS A 1202 -52.25 5.88 13.35
C LYS A 1202 -53.13 4.76 12.84
N ILE A 1203 -52.54 3.82 12.11
CA ILE A 1203 -53.18 2.54 11.77
C ILE A 1203 -53.43 1.75 13.06
N ASP A 1204 -54.70 1.55 13.40
CA ASP A 1204 -55.13 0.62 14.44
C ASP A 1204 -54.98 -0.82 13.92
N VAL A 1205 -53.78 -1.36 14.06
CA VAL A 1205 -53.43 -2.71 13.57
C VAL A 1205 -54.33 -3.78 14.20
N MET A 1206 -54.82 -3.59 15.43
CA MET A 1206 -55.74 -4.52 16.07
C MET A 1206 -57.12 -4.50 15.40
N LYS A 1207 -57.65 -3.34 15.02
CA LYS A 1207 -58.85 -3.26 14.16
C LYS A 1207 -58.62 -3.82 12.76
N CYS A 1208 -57.44 -3.64 12.17
CA CYS A 1208 -57.09 -4.24 10.89
C CYS A 1208 -57.06 -5.78 10.97
N ILE A 1209 -56.43 -6.34 12.00
CA ILE A 1209 -56.42 -7.80 12.25
C ILE A 1209 -57.83 -8.32 12.56
N ALA A 1210 -58.62 -7.60 13.37
CA ALA A 1210 -60.01 -7.98 13.65
C ALA A 1210 -60.87 -7.99 12.37
N LYS A 1211 -60.77 -6.95 11.53
CA LYS A 1211 -61.43 -6.93 10.21
C LYS A 1211 -60.91 -8.03 9.28
N MET A 1212 -59.61 -8.34 9.27
CA MET A 1212 -59.05 -9.40 8.45
C MET A 1212 -59.45 -10.80 8.92
N LYS A 1213 -59.61 -11.02 10.24
CA LYS A 1213 -60.18 -12.25 10.81
C LYS A 1213 -61.68 -12.36 10.48
N ALA A 1214 -62.43 -11.26 10.49
CA ALA A 1214 -63.82 -11.26 10.04
C ALA A 1214 -63.95 -11.56 8.54
N LEU A 1215 -63.12 -10.95 7.69
CA LEU A 1215 -62.99 -11.20 6.24
C LEU A 1215 -62.30 -12.54 5.88
N ARG A 1216 -62.02 -13.39 6.87
CA ARG A 1216 -61.61 -14.79 6.70
C ARG A 1216 -62.61 -15.78 7.32
N ARG A 1217 -63.65 -15.28 8.00
CA ARG A 1217 -64.77 -16.04 8.58
C ARG A 1217 -66.09 -15.81 7.82
N ALA A 1218 -66.07 -14.91 6.84
CA ALA A 1218 -67.08 -14.63 5.83
C ALA A 1218 -66.43 -14.73 4.45
#